data_AF-A0A3E2XLB8-F1
#
_entry.id   AF-A0A3E2XLB8-F1
#
_cell.length_a   1.000
_cell.length_b   1.000
_cell.length_c   1.000
_cell.angle_alpha   90.00
_cell.angle_beta   90.00
_cell.angle_gamma   90.00
#
_symmetry.space_group_name_H-M   'P 1'
#
loop_
_entity.id
_entity.type
_entity.pdbx_description
1 polymer ?
#
loop_
_entity_poly.entity_id
_entity_poly.type
_entity_poly.pdbx_seq_one_letter_code
_entity_poly.pdbx_strand_id
1 'polypeptide(L)'
;MKRIQPVILLLAAMTLFLFYRQSHRQSFTEGITRAQTARMLAWTVCDMNKDRAKSVEPLIDVDSTLWYADEITTVLAEGIMKKDGDLFHPIDYLTWKEASNIADFFDISLSIPVFQKRKPIPLEKWLQFFDRLLAEQDIDIKIIKKEQKILAVPSASDTLDRWQVKTDSGIYSCEGLALEKYLDQTVTAYIYQNQLLMAVPADPQQAEIITASTSVDTDNTKAAEAPSESFSQNDPLPAASAPDIRVCIMNDDFSSEAHKNLRLTSDAAWQLTFHNKVIQYPADEVVELNIDDFSEDGETAEAVPENHHFMTILSINRSCGNPSYSGRLQIMRSKDALFLINILPTETYLKGVVPSEMPASYHLEALKAQAVCARSYALSAVKNPKYDFADLNDSTSCQVYMNQGTDTQTDLAVDATACEVLSSRQKIVTAKYFSSSCGSLSSSDDIWGYPDTASQDTHMTERLETEPPGIPALSSEEAFRNFIFQPAENTYLESSDPWFRWQTELSMAHIRSNIAESFAKRMSADPKRFTVLSSDGTIDPDDISQIKVVKRAESGVLQKIKLTGRNQELTVSGEYNIRCLLAPSSDTAVILQDKSTRNGMSLLPSGYFFLEEINDGEQITGYKIYGGGFGHGAGLSQNGADTLAEKGYDYREILTYFFEGINIENVNTLE
;
A
#
# COMPACT_ATOMS: atom_id res chain seq x y z
N MET A 1 13.27 19.57 32.73
CA MET A 1 13.87 18.22 32.66
C MET A 1 12.79 17.17 32.88
N LYS A 2 12.28 16.54 31.81
CA LYS A 2 11.63 15.20 31.72
C LYS A 2 10.67 15.13 30.51
N ARG A 3 10.69 13.97 29.82
CA ARG A 3 9.73 13.40 28.86
C ARG A 3 9.83 13.81 27.37
N ILE A 4 10.79 13.22 26.65
CA ILE A 4 10.84 13.13 25.17
C ILE A 4 10.97 11.63 24.81
N GLN A 5 9.98 10.80 25.13
CA GLN A 5 10.09 9.33 25.01
C GLN A 5 9.06 8.59 24.12
N PRO A 6 7.91 9.14 23.65
CA PRO A 6 7.03 8.38 22.75
C PRO A 6 7.26 8.61 21.24
N VAL A 7 7.80 9.76 20.83
CA VAL A 7 8.05 10.06 19.39
C VAL A 7 9.21 9.25 18.82
N ILE A 8 10.19 8.92 19.67
CA ILE A 8 11.34 8.06 19.32
C ILE A 8 10.91 6.59 19.19
N LEU A 9 9.83 6.16 19.85
CA LEU A 9 9.36 4.76 19.77
C LEU A 9 8.54 4.48 18.49
N LEU A 10 7.88 5.49 17.93
CA LEU A 10 7.04 5.35 16.72
C LEU A 10 7.87 5.44 15.44
N LEU A 11 8.91 6.29 15.42
CA LEU A 11 9.92 6.26 14.38
C LEU A 11 10.65 4.91 14.41
N ALA A 12 11.08 4.42 15.59
CA ALA A 12 11.77 3.15 15.76
C ALA A 12 10.96 1.96 15.23
N ALA A 13 9.65 1.93 15.48
CA ALA A 13 8.75 0.89 15.00
C ALA A 13 8.58 0.93 13.48
N MET A 14 8.43 2.11 12.87
CA MET A 14 8.28 2.28 11.43
C MET A 14 9.57 1.98 10.67
N THR A 15 10.73 2.17 11.30
CA THR A 15 12.02 1.83 10.70
C THR A 15 12.49 0.42 11.02
N LEU A 16 12.05 -0.20 12.12
CA LEU A 16 12.07 -1.66 12.29
C LEU A 16 11.22 -2.36 11.21
N PHE A 17 10.08 -1.76 10.86
CA PHE A 17 9.13 -2.27 9.86
C PHE A 17 9.70 -2.18 8.44
N LEU A 18 10.35 -1.06 8.08
CA LEU A 18 11.08 -0.92 6.82
C LEU A 18 12.33 -1.83 6.79
N PHE A 19 12.99 -2.05 7.93
CA PHE A 19 14.08 -3.03 8.03
C PHE A 19 13.63 -4.46 7.78
N TYR A 20 12.52 -4.85 8.40
CA TYR A 20 11.96 -6.19 8.25
C TYR A 20 11.52 -6.46 6.80
N ARG A 21 10.89 -5.47 6.15
CA ARG A 21 10.40 -5.58 4.77
C ARG A 21 11.55 -5.69 3.73
N GLN A 22 12.68 -5.03 3.97
CA GLN A 22 13.81 -5.02 3.03
C GLN A 22 14.89 -6.06 3.32
N SER A 23 14.89 -6.65 4.51
CA SER A 23 15.70 -7.83 4.78
C SER A 23 15.31 -8.90 3.73
N HIS A 24 14.02 -9.18 3.53
CA HIS A 24 13.58 -10.33 2.72
C HIS A 24 13.78 -10.28 1.19
N ARG A 25 14.38 -9.23 0.60
CA ARG A 25 14.68 -9.19 -0.84
C ARG A 25 16.06 -8.57 -1.08
N GLN A 26 17.02 -9.42 -1.42
CA GLN A 26 18.33 -8.98 -1.88
C GLN A 26 18.85 -10.04 -2.85
N SER A 27 18.75 -9.79 -4.15
CA SER A 27 19.43 -10.63 -5.14
C SER A 27 20.82 -10.04 -5.45
N PHE A 28 21.67 -10.82 -6.12
CA PHE A 28 22.97 -10.35 -6.60
C PHE A 28 22.85 -9.25 -7.69
N THR A 29 21.67 -9.11 -8.29
CA THR A 29 21.35 -8.15 -9.35
C THR A 29 20.65 -6.88 -8.86
N GLU A 30 19.98 -6.92 -7.71
CA GLU A 30 19.42 -5.73 -7.05
C GLU A 30 20.54 -4.92 -6.36
N GLY A 31 20.35 -3.60 -6.27
CA GLY A 31 21.40 -2.69 -5.79
C GLY A 31 21.69 -2.80 -4.30
N ILE A 32 22.73 -2.11 -3.82
CA ILE A 32 22.97 -1.93 -2.38
C ILE A 32 22.22 -0.69 -1.86
N THR A 33 21.66 -0.73 -0.66
CA THR A 33 21.02 0.45 -0.04
C THR A 33 22.03 1.47 0.47
N ARG A 34 21.60 2.72 0.68
CA ARG A 34 22.43 3.76 1.31
C ARG A 34 22.81 3.40 2.75
N ALA A 35 21.91 2.79 3.54
CA ALA A 35 22.18 2.32 4.90
C ALA A 35 23.24 1.21 4.96
N GLN A 36 23.13 0.20 4.07
CA GLN A 36 24.13 -0.87 3.99
C GLN A 36 25.49 -0.35 3.51
N THR A 37 25.47 0.56 2.54
CA THR A 37 26.67 1.28 2.09
C THR A 37 27.34 2.02 3.25
N ALA A 38 26.55 2.77 4.03
CA ALA A 38 27.04 3.48 5.21
C ALA A 38 27.64 2.52 6.24
N ARG A 39 27.01 1.36 6.49
CA ARG A 39 27.56 0.32 7.38
C ARG A 39 28.91 -0.17 6.94
N MET A 40 29.02 -0.54 5.67
CA MET A 40 30.28 -1.04 5.12
C MET A 40 31.38 0.01 5.24
N LEU A 41 31.10 1.28 4.93
CA LEU A 41 32.11 2.35 5.01
C LEU A 41 32.44 2.74 6.45
N ALA A 42 31.46 2.87 7.33
CA ALA A 42 31.66 3.34 8.70
C ALA A 42 32.52 2.38 9.54
N TRP A 43 32.23 1.08 9.47
CA TRP A 43 32.95 0.08 10.25
C TRP A 43 34.38 -0.17 9.75
N THR A 44 34.68 0.21 8.52
CA THR A 44 35.90 -0.25 7.82
C THR A 44 36.83 0.90 7.48
N VAL A 45 36.28 1.98 6.91
CA VAL A 45 37.04 3.15 6.47
C VAL A 45 37.06 4.22 7.56
N CYS A 46 35.94 4.44 8.25
CA CYS A 46 35.89 5.44 9.33
C CYS A 46 36.43 4.91 10.67
N ASP A 47 36.59 3.59 10.84
CA ASP A 47 36.98 2.94 12.10
C ASP A 47 36.12 3.43 13.27
N MET A 48 34.79 3.17 13.24
CA MET A 48 33.80 3.59 14.24
C MET A 48 34.20 3.39 15.72
N ASN A 49 35.18 2.52 16.00
CA ASN A 49 35.73 2.30 17.34
C ASN A 49 36.71 3.40 17.82
N LYS A 50 37.12 4.34 16.96
CA LYS A 50 37.97 5.47 17.35
C LYS A 50 37.12 6.72 17.53
N ASP A 51 37.03 7.16 18.79
CA ASP A 51 36.62 8.50 19.25
C ASP A 51 36.51 9.56 18.14
N ARG A 52 35.29 9.93 17.75
CA ARG A 52 34.68 11.20 18.20
C ARG A 52 33.32 11.51 17.61
N ALA A 53 32.49 12.02 18.51
CA ALA A 53 31.36 12.88 18.25
C ALA A 53 31.74 14.05 17.33
N LYS A 54 31.18 14.05 16.12
CA LYS A 54 30.79 15.28 15.44
C LYS A 54 29.27 15.31 15.49
N SER A 55 28.70 16.38 16.03
CA SER A 55 27.25 16.59 15.99
C SER A 55 26.86 16.87 14.54
N VAL A 56 26.40 15.84 13.84
CA VAL A 56 25.65 16.03 12.59
C VAL A 56 24.26 16.53 13.00
N GLU A 57 23.69 17.44 12.22
CA GLU A 57 22.31 17.85 12.43
C GLU A 57 21.39 16.62 12.36
N PRO A 58 20.36 16.50 13.21
CA PRO A 58 19.46 15.37 13.18
C PRO A 58 18.77 15.31 11.81
N LEU A 59 18.84 14.16 11.16
CA LEU A 59 18.15 13.91 9.89
C LEU A 59 16.68 13.61 10.19
N ILE A 60 15.78 14.15 9.36
CA ILE A 60 14.33 14.01 9.55
C ILE A 60 13.89 12.54 9.37
N ASP A 61 14.62 11.78 8.56
CA ASP A 61 14.31 10.39 8.17
C ASP A 61 15.28 9.34 8.74
N VAL A 62 16.15 9.71 9.69
CA VAL A 62 17.02 8.76 10.40
C VAL A 62 16.69 8.77 11.89
N ASP A 63 16.04 7.72 12.36
CA ASP A 63 15.85 7.51 13.79
C ASP A 63 17.14 6.97 14.42
N SER A 64 17.67 7.71 15.40
CA SER A 64 18.83 7.35 16.23
C SER A 64 18.78 5.97 16.91
N THR A 65 17.60 5.36 17.01
CA THR A 65 17.41 4.05 17.67
C THR A 65 17.58 2.86 16.73
N LEU A 66 17.77 3.11 15.44
CA LEU A 66 17.93 2.06 14.44
C LEU A 66 19.37 1.67 14.26
N TRP A 67 19.56 0.45 13.79
CA TRP A 67 20.89 -0.15 13.69
C TRP A 67 21.86 0.63 12.81
N TYR A 68 21.39 1.45 11.85
CA TYR A 68 22.22 2.16 10.86
C TYR A 68 22.48 3.63 11.21
N ALA A 69 21.91 4.13 12.32
CA ALA A 69 21.90 5.56 12.60
C ALA A 69 23.31 6.11 12.90
N ASP A 70 24.11 5.35 13.65
CA ASP A 70 25.48 5.73 13.99
C ASP A 70 26.40 5.61 12.77
N GLU A 71 26.19 4.60 11.93
CA GLU A 71 26.89 4.37 10.67
C GLU A 71 26.68 5.54 9.71
N ILE A 72 25.42 5.94 9.49
CA ILE A 72 25.07 7.08 8.63
C ILE A 72 25.64 8.38 9.18
N THR A 73 25.48 8.62 10.49
CA THR A 73 26.04 9.80 11.16
C THR A 73 27.55 9.87 10.94
N THR A 74 28.25 8.73 11.04
CA THR A 74 29.70 8.64 10.86
C THR A 74 30.12 8.98 9.43
N VAL A 75 29.51 8.37 8.41
CA VAL A 75 29.89 8.64 7.01
C VAL A 75 29.53 10.04 6.53
N LEU A 76 28.49 10.66 7.11
CA LEU A 76 28.14 12.06 6.87
C LEU A 76 29.11 13.02 7.55
N ALA A 77 29.51 12.73 8.80
CA ALA A 77 30.45 13.55 9.55
C ALA A 77 31.86 13.58 8.93
N GLU A 78 32.22 12.51 8.23
CA GLU A 78 33.45 12.42 7.43
C GLU A 78 33.27 12.97 6.01
N GLY A 79 32.04 13.26 5.59
CA GLY A 79 31.73 13.81 4.27
C GLY A 79 31.82 12.80 3.11
N ILE A 80 31.91 11.52 3.43
CA ILE A 80 32.00 10.41 2.46
C ILE A 80 30.68 10.26 1.71
N MET A 81 29.55 10.35 2.43
CA MET A 81 28.21 10.38 1.84
C MET A 81 27.57 11.75 2.06
N LYS A 82 26.49 12.05 1.32
CA LYS A 82 25.81 13.36 1.35
C LYS A 82 24.29 13.20 1.46
N LYS A 83 23.65 14.18 2.09
CA LYS A 83 22.19 14.31 2.18
C LYS A 83 21.58 14.91 0.91
N ASP A 84 20.30 14.61 0.68
CA ASP A 84 19.45 15.28 -0.31
C ASP A 84 18.53 16.28 0.42
N GLY A 85 18.90 17.56 0.41
CA GLY A 85 18.26 18.56 1.28
C GLY A 85 18.50 18.24 2.76
N ASP A 86 17.44 17.91 3.50
CA ASP A 86 17.49 17.51 4.92
C ASP A 86 17.22 16.02 5.16
N LEU A 87 17.14 15.23 4.07
CA LEU A 87 16.87 13.79 4.09
C LEU A 87 18.08 12.99 3.64
N PHE A 88 18.23 11.76 4.11
CA PHE A 88 19.28 10.84 3.67
C PHE A 88 18.76 9.67 2.83
N HIS A 89 17.48 9.34 2.97
CA HIS A 89 16.78 8.17 2.45
C HIS A 89 17.57 6.86 2.66
N PRO A 90 17.75 6.40 3.91
CA PRO A 90 18.60 5.24 4.23
C PRO A 90 18.26 3.96 3.46
N ILE A 91 16.98 3.79 3.13
CA ILE A 91 16.39 2.59 2.54
C ILE A 91 16.54 2.59 1.01
N ASP A 92 16.70 3.76 0.39
CA ASP A 92 16.86 3.87 -1.06
C ASP A 92 18.15 3.20 -1.52
N TYR A 93 18.14 2.68 -2.74
CA TYR A 93 19.35 2.14 -3.36
C TYR A 93 20.38 3.23 -3.61
N LEU A 94 21.65 2.91 -3.35
CA LEU A 94 22.78 3.71 -3.76
C LEU A 94 22.79 3.82 -5.29
N THR A 95 22.83 5.03 -5.80
CA THR A 95 22.86 5.25 -7.25
C THR A 95 24.29 5.24 -7.79
N TRP A 96 24.44 5.03 -9.10
CA TRP A 96 25.75 5.17 -9.77
C TRP A 96 26.41 6.54 -9.54
N LYS A 97 25.63 7.63 -9.48
CA LYS A 97 26.16 8.97 -9.17
C LYS A 97 26.70 9.05 -7.75
N GLU A 98 26.04 8.43 -6.79
CA GLU A 98 26.49 8.45 -5.39
C GLU A 98 27.72 7.57 -5.18
N ALA A 99 27.75 6.38 -5.78
CA ALA A 99 28.94 5.54 -5.79
C ALA A 99 30.15 6.28 -6.41
N SER A 100 29.93 7.04 -7.50
CA SER A 100 30.98 7.90 -8.07
C SER A 100 31.43 9.00 -7.11
N ASN A 101 30.51 9.67 -6.41
CA ASN A 101 30.89 10.70 -5.44
C ASN A 101 31.74 10.12 -4.30
N ILE A 102 31.44 8.89 -3.86
CA ILE A 102 32.23 8.17 -2.85
C ILE A 102 33.61 7.82 -3.43
N ALA A 103 33.67 7.34 -4.66
CA ALA A 103 34.93 7.04 -5.34
C ALA A 103 35.82 8.30 -5.46
N ASP A 104 35.23 9.42 -5.86
CA ASP A 104 35.90 10.72 -5.95
C ASP A 104 36.43 11.19 -4.58
N PHE A 105 35.72 10.89 -3.49
CA PHE A 105 36.16 11.25 -2.13
C PHE A 105 37.48 10.55 -1.74
N PHE A 106 37.71 9.33 -2.24
CA PHE A 106 38.91 8.54 -1.96
C PHE A 106 39.96 8.60 -3.09
N ASP A 107 39.78 9.49 -4.06
CA ASP A 107 40.63 9.60 -5.26
C ASP A 107 40.72 8.27 -6.07
N ILE A 108 39.64 7.48 -6.08
CA ILE A 108 39.54 6.19 -6.81
C ILE A 108 38.68 6.35 -8.05
N SER A 109 39.14 5.79 -9.18
CA SER A 109 38.36 5.83 -10.42
C SER A 109 37.25 4.77 -10.46
N LEU A 110 36.01 5.21 -10.64
CA LEU A 110 34.84 4.36 -10.92
C LEU A 110 34.28 4.67 -12.32
N SER A 111 34.19 3.64 -13.18
CA SER A 111 33.60 3.79 -14.51
C SER A 111 32.08 3.88 -14.42
N ILE A 112 31.49 4.94 -14.97
CA ILE A 112 30.04 5.17 -14.95
C ILE A 112 29.45 5.00 -16.36
N PRO A 113 28.42 4.18 -16.54
CA PRO A 113 27.64 4.16 -17.78
C PRO A 113 26.90 5.50 -17.97
N VAL A 114 27.10 6.16 -19.11
CA VAL A 114 26.68 7.57 -19.38
C VAL A 114 25.19 7.84 -19.11
N PHE A 115 24.31 6.83 -19.28
CA PHE A 115 22.85 6.95 -19.12
C PHE A 115 22.30 6.48 -17.76
N GLN A 116 23.15 6.06 -16.80
CA GLN A 116 22.68 5.37 -15.58
C GLN A 116 22.88 6.15 -14.27
N LYS A 117 23.22 7.45 -14.34
CA LYS A 117 23.60 8.24 -13.15
C LYS A 117 22.59 8.17 -11.98
N ARG A 118 21.29 8.11 -12.26
CA ARG A 118 20.22 8.04 -11.24
C ARG A 118 19.69 6.63 -10.98
N LYS A 119 20.18 5.61 -11.68
CA LYS A 119 19.80 4.21 -11.46
C LYS A 119 20.60 3.62 -10.29
N PRO A 120 20.07 2.63 -9.57
CA PRO A 120 20.80 1.85 -8.58
C PRO A 120 22.11 1.25 -9.15
N ILE A 121 23.19 1.29 -8.37
CA ILE A 121 24.38 0.49 -8.68
C ILE A 121 24.11 -0.97 -8.27
N PRO A 122 24.29 -1.97 -9.17
CA PRO A 122 24.15 -3.38 -8.81
C PRO A 122 25.08 -3.76 -7.65
N LEU A 123 24.62 -4.62 -6.73
CA LEU A 123 25.39 -5.01 -5.55
C LEU A 123 26.78 -5.56 -5.91
N GLU A 124 26.89 -6.40 -6.94
CA GLU A 124 28.18 -6.91 -7.44
C GLU A 124 29.16 -5.77 -7.77
N LYS A 125 28.70 -4.74 -8.48
CA LYS A 125 29.54 -3.62 -8.90
C LYS A 125 29.96 -2.76 -7.73
N TRP A 126 29.08 -2.59 -6.75
CA TRP A 126 29.45 -1.95 -5.50
C TRP A 126 30.52 -2.77 -4.74
N LEU A 127 30.34 -4.08 -4.57
CA LEU A 127 31.31 -4.92 -3.84
C LEU A 127 32.67 -4.96 -4.53
N GLN A 128 32.73 -4.99 -5.87
CA GLN A 128 33.97 -4.88 -6.63
C GLN A 128 34.70 -3.55 -6.39
N PHE A 129 33.94 -2.44 -6.35
CA PHE A 129 34.47 -1.14 -6.01
C PHE A 129 34.96 -1.10 -4.55
N PHE A 130 34.18 -1.63 -3.62
CA PHE A 130 34.51 -1.64 -2.19
C PHE A 130 35.76 -2.48 -1.88
N ASP A 131 35.90 -3.66 -2.51
CA ASP A 131 37.10 -4.50 -2.41
C ASP A 131 38.35 -3.72 -2.88
N ARG A 132 38.23 -2.94 -3.97
CA ARG A 132 39.31 -2.07 -4.47
C ARG A 132 39.63 -0.93 -3.51
N LEU A 133 38.60 -0.28 -2.98
CA LEU A 133 38.73 0.81 -2.00
C LEU A 133 39.56 0.36 -0.79
N LEU A 134 39.24 -0.80 -0.22
CA LEU A 134 40.00 -1.33 0.92
C LEU A 134 41.47 -1.61 0.59
N ALA A 135 41.74 -2.13 -0.61
CA ALA A 135 43.10 -2.44 -1.05
C ALA A 135 43.96 -1.19 -1.31
N GLU A 136 43.38 -0.13 -1.89
CA GLU A 136 44.11 1.09 -2.24
C GLU A 136 44.39 2.00 -1.04
N GLN A 137 43.54 1.96 -0.01
CA GLN A 137 43.71 2.77 1.19
C GLN A 137 44.73 2.18 2.19
N ASP A 138 45.42 1.09 1.83
CA ASP A 138 46.36 0.33 2.69
C ASP A 138 45.75 0.03 4.08
N ILE A 139 44.42 -0.17 4.09
CA ILE A 139 43.69 -0.58 5.28
C ILE A 139 44.00 -2.06 5.43
N ASP A 140 45.11 -2.41 6.08
CA ASP A 140 45.55 -3.79 6.31
C ASP A 140 44.42 -4.55 7.04
N ILE A 141 43.64 -5.33 6.27
CA ILE A 141 42.17 -5.34 6.38
C ILE A 141 41.68 -6.03 7.66
N LYS A 142 40.97 -5.26 8.51
CA LYS A 142 40.20 -5.76 9.68
C LYS A 142 38.93 -6.54 9.30
N ILE A 143 38.56 -6.56 8.01
CA ILE A 143 37.52 -7.42 7.44
C ILE A 143 38.09 -8.76 6.97
N ILE A 144 37.46 -9.83 7.43
CA ILE A 144 37.66 -11.18 6.94
C ILE A 144 36.57 -11.47 5.90
N LYS A 145 36.95 -11.64 4.63
CA LYS A 145 36.08 -12.21 3.58
C LYS A 145 36.21 -13.73 3.63
N LYS A 146 35.14 -14.43 4.01
CA LYS A 146 35.19 -15.90 4.20
C LYS A 146 33.87 -16.54 3.81
N GLU A 147 33.95 -17.73 3.24
CA GLU A 147 32.78 -18.59 3.04
C GLU A 147 32.25 -19.06 4.40
N GLN A 148 30.93 -18.95 4.58
CA GLN A 148 30.23 -19.29 5.82
C GLN A 148 28.96 -20.04 5.45
N LYS A 149 28.76 -21.23 6.03
CA LYS A 149 27.45 -21.88 5.98
C LYS A 149 26.52 -21.26 7.01
N ILE A 150 25.36 -20.75 6.61
CA ILE A 150 24.33 -20.27 7.54
C ILE A 150 23.61 -21.48 8.13
N LEU A 151 23.72 -21.68 9.44
CA LEU A 151 23.18 -22.86 10.13
C LEU A 151 21.89 -22.57 10.89
N ALA A 152 21.70 -21.35 11.37
CA ALA A 152 20.47 -20.92 12.01
C ALA A 152 20.33 -19.40 11.99
N VAL A 153 19.09 -18.97 11.84
CA VAL A 153 18.61 -17.59 11.98
C VAL A 153 17.56 -17.54 13.09
N PRO A 154 17.24 -16.37 13.67
CA PRO A 154 16.34 -16.28 14.83
C PRO A 154 14.94 -16.83 14.57
N SER A 155 14.43 -16.73 13.33
CA SER A 155 13.14 -17.29 12.93
C SER A 155 13.08 -18.82 12.93
N ALA A 156 14.23 -19.49 12.93
CA ALA A 156 14.36 -20.95 12.87
C ALA A 156 14.98 -21.57 14.14
N SER A 157 15.25 -20.77 15.18
CA SER A 157 15.96 -21.21 16.38
C SER A 157 15.64 -20.35 17.61
N ASP A 158 15.06 -20.95 18.65
CA ASP A 158 14.70 -20.28 19.92
C ASP A 158 15.90 -19.81 20.78
N THR A 159 17.13 -20.14 20.38
CA THR A 159 18.35 -19.82 21.15
C THR A 159 19.18 -18.66 20.60
N LEU A 160 18.75 -18.01 19.51
CA LEU A 160 19.47 -16.89 18.90
C LEU A 160 18.75 -15.56 19.18
N ASP A 161 19.51 -14.54 19.55
CA ASP A 161 18.96 -13.19 19.66
C ASP A 161 18.58 -12.65 18.27
N ARG A 162 17.65 -11.69 18.23
CA ARG A 162 17.05 -11.12 17.00
C ARG A 162 18.02 -10.69 15.90
N TRP A 163 19.26 -10.33 16.24
CA TRP A 163 20.28 -9.89 15.29
C TRP A 163 21.51 -10.77 15.28
N GLN A 164 21.33 -12.05 15.60
CA GLN A 164 22.39 -13.04 15.53
C GLN A 164 22.12 -14.05 14.43
N VAL A 165 23.20 -14.45 13.78
CA VAL A 165 23.21 -15.58 12.87
C VAL A 165 24.24 -16.59 13.36
N LYS A 166 23.86 -17.86 13.35
CA LYS A 166 24.78 -18.96 13.60
C LYS A 166 25.32 -19.46 12.27
N THR A 167 26.64 -19.53 12.17
CA THR A 167 27.34 -20.12 11.03
C THR A 167 28.19 -21.30 11.47
N ASP A 168 28.83 -21.98 10.51
CA ASP A 168 29.81 -23.03 10.76
C ASP A 168 31.06 -22.58 11.55
N SER A 169 31.33 -21.27 11.59
CA SER A 169 32.53 -20.71 12.22
C SER A 169 32.23 -19.94 13.50
N GLY A 170 30.98 -19.77 13.89
CA GLY A 170 30.60 -19.09 15.13
C GLY A 170 29.23 -18.42 15.07
N ILE A 171 28.97 -17.56 16.05
CA ILE A 171 27.79 -16.68 16.06
C ILE A 171 28.26 -15.25 15.80
N TYR A 172 27.62 -14.59 14.85
CA TYR A 172 27.92 -13.23 14.44
C TYR A 172 26.71 -12.33 14.62
N SER A 173 26.95 -11.05 14.89
CA SER A 173 25.88 -10.06 14.78
C SER A 173 25.61 -9.78 13.29
N CYS A 174 24.35 -9.56 12.93
CA CYS A 174 23.92 -9.39 11.54
C CYS A 174 22.80 -8.36 11.41
N GLU A 175 22.84 -7.29 12.22
CA GLU A 175 21.82 -6.25 12.22
C GLU A 175 21.56 -5.75 10.80
N GLY A 176 20.30 -5.74 10.38
CA GLY A 176 19.89 -5.24 9.06
C GLY A 176 20.18 -6.13 7.86
N LEU A 177 20.52 -7.41 8.07
CA LEU A 177 20.69 -8.40 7.00
C LEU A 177 19.60 -9.47 7.08
N ALA A 178 18.90 -9.76 5.97
CA ALA A 178 18.19 -11.05 5.91
C ALA A 178 19.13 -12.15 5.48
N LEU A 179 19.23 -13.13 6.35
CA LEU A 179 19.97 -14.34 6.10
C LEU A 179 19.04 -15.56 6.05
N GLU A 180 17.72 -15.37 6.22
CA GLU A 180 16.71 -16.44 6.21
C GLU A 180 16.73 -17.21 4.89
N LYS A 181 16.82 -16.49 3.77
CA LYS A 181 16.91 -17.08 2.42
C LYS A 181 18.20 -17.87 2.16
N TYR A 182 19.21 -17.68 3.00
CA TYR A 182 20.48 -18.39 2.91
C TYR A 182 20.60 -19.50 3.95
N LEU A 183 19.53 -19.82 4.69
CA LEU A 183 19.53 -20.90 5.67
C LEU A 183 19.96 -22.22 5.00
N ASP A 184 20.91 -22.91 5.64
CA ASP A 184 21.59 -24.10 5.16
C ASP A 184 22.44 -23.94 3.88
N GLN A 185 22.68 -22.71 3.43
CA GLN A 185 23.52 -22.40 2.26
C GLN A 185 24.86 -21.79 2.65
N THR A 186 25.84 -21.89 1.76
CA THR A 186 27.15 -21.24 1.90
C THR A 186 27.13 -19.87 1.24
N VAL A 187 27.47 -18.84 2.03
CA VAL A 187 27.59 -17.45 1.57
C VAL A 187 29.03 -16.98 1.66
N THR A 188 29.43 -16.07 0.77
CA THR A 188 30.60 -15.22 1.00
C THR A 188 30.21 -14.12 1.98
N ALA A 189 30.74 -14.19 3.20
CA ALA A 189 30.50 -13.22 4.25
C ALA A 189 31.65 -12.21 4.35
N TYR A 190 31.28 -10.93 4.50
CA TYR A 190 32.16 -9.82 4.84
C TYR A 190 32.07 -9.57 6.34
N ILE A 191 33.10 -9.95 7.10
CA ILE A 191 33.06 -9.98 8.56
C ILE A 191 34.07 -9.00 9.13
N TYR A 192 33.64 -8.06 9.97
CA TYR A 192 34.53 -7.21 10.77
C TYR A 192 34.41 -7.62 12.24
N GLN A 193 35.51 -8.15 12.81
CA GLN A 193 35.50 -8.73 14.16
C GLN A 193 34.38 -9.78 14.35
N ASN A 194 33.38 -9.50 15.18
CA ASN A 194 32.22 -10.37 15.43
C ASN A 194 30.94 -9.91 14.70
N GLN A 195 31.05 -8.95 13.79
CA GLN A 195 29.94 -8.40 13.02
C GLN A 195 29.99 -8.84 11.56
N LEU A 196 28.88 -9.35 11.07
CA LEU A 196 28.67 -9.63 9.66
C LEU A 196 28.13 -8.35 9.01
N LEU A 197 28.90 -7.78 8.07
CA LEU A 197 28.57 -6.54 7.38
C LEU A 197 27.77 -6.77 6.10
N MET A 198 28.05 -7.87 5.40
CA MET A 198 27.34 -8.27 4.19
C MET A 198 27.48 -9.78 3.95
N ALA A 199 26.45 -10.43 3.40
CA ALA A 199 26.51 -11.81 2.91
C ALA A 199 25.94 -11.89 1.50
N VAL A 200 26.65 -12.58 0.61
CA VAL A 200 26.21 -12.85 -0.77
C VAL A 200 26.42 -14.33 -1.10
N PRO A 201 25.68 -14.92 -2.05
CA PRO A 201 25.90 -16.31 -2.47
C PRO A 201 27.37 -16.57 -2.83
N ALA A 202 27.92 -17.73 -2.45
CA ALA A 202 29.30 -18.08 -2.76
C ALA A 202 29.54 -18.35 -4.26
N ASP A 203 28.51 -18.79 -4.97
CA ASP A 203 28.52 -19.00 -6.42
C ASP A 203 27.51 -18.06 -7.11
N PRO A 204 27.91 -17.21 -8.07
CA PRO A 204 27.00 -16.37 -8.84
C PRO A 204 25.90 -17.15 -9.58
N GLN A 205 26.13 -18.41 -10.00
CA GLN A 205 25.08 -19.25 -10.59
C GLN A 205 24.04 -19.68 -9.55
N GLN A 206 24.44 -19.85 -8.29
CA GLN A 206 23.50 -20.05 -7.19
C GLN A 206 22.67 -18.80 -6.91
N ALA A 207 23.14 -17.60 -7.25
CA ALA A 207 22.31 -16.40 -7.13
C ALA A 207 21.12 -16.41 -8.10
N GLU A 208 21.30 -16.91 -9.33
CA GLU A 208 20.21 -17.13 -10.30
C GLU A 208 19.29 -18.29 -9.86
N ILE A 209 19.88 -19.35 -9.30
CA ILE A 209 19.13 -20.50 -8.77
C ILE A 209 18.31 -20.10 -7.55
N ILE A 210 18.82 -19.32 -6.60
CA ILE A 210 18.04 -18.82 -5.45
C ILE A 210 16.85 -17.97 -5.90
N THR A 211 16.99 -17.20 -6.99
CA THR A 211 15.84 -16.52 -7.63
C THR A 211 14.89 -17.47 -8.36
N ALA A 212 15.33 -18.67 -8.78
CA ALA A 212 14.50 -19.66 -9.47
C ALA A 212 13.93 -20.77 -8.55
N SER A 213 14.59 -21.07 -7.43
CA SER A 213 14.37 -22.22 -6.54
C SER A 213 13.70 -21.86 -5.22
N THR A 214 13.10 -20.67 -5.12
CA THR A 214 11.94 -20.46 -4.25
C THR A 214 10.65 -21.09 -4.82
N SER A 215 10.79 -21.91 -5.88
CA SER A 215 9.81 -22.92 -6.28
C SER A 215 10.06 -24.22 -5.50
N VAL A 216 8.99 -24.76 -4.92
CA VAL A 216 8.98 -25.92 -4.02
C VAL A 216 9.55 -27.19 -4.67
N ASP A 217 10.50 -27.83 -3.98
CA ASP A 217 11.03 -29.16 -4.29
C ASP A 217 9.94 -30.25 -4.19
N THR A 218 9.90 -31.14 -5.19
CA THR A 218 9.51 -32.55 -4.97
C THR A 218 10.58 -33.46 -5.56
N ASP A 219 11.08 -34.35 -4.71
CA ASP A 219 12.29 -35.14 -4.90
C ASP A 219 12.06 -36.39 -5.79
N ASN A 220 13.04 -36.62 -6.68
CA ASN A 220 13.54 -37.87 -7.27
C ASN A 220 12.59 -38.92 -7.90
N THR A 221 12.76 -39.18 -9.22
CA THR A 221 13.57 -40.33 -9.70
C THR A 221 13.76 -40.42 -11.23
N LYS A 222 15.03 -40.66 -11.61
CA LYS A 222 15.55 -41.47 -12.75
C LYS A 222 15.50 -40.93 -14.19
N ALA A 223 16.72 -40.81 -14.72
CA ALA A 223 17.08 -40.60 -16.12
C ALA A 223 16.63 -41.72 -17.06
N ALA A 224 16.14 -41.34 -18.25
CA ALA A 224 16.50 -41.95 -19.55
C ALA A 224 15.88 -41.16 -20.72
N GLU A 225 16.75 -40.80 -21.67
CA GLU A 225 16.59 -40.63 -23.13
C GLU A 225 15.25 -40.17 -23.75
N ALA A 226 15.32 -39.10 -24.56
CA ALA A 226 14.27 -38.66 -25.47
C ALA A 226 13.88 -39.75 -26.48
N PRO A 227 12.58 -39.88 -26.81
CA PRO A 227 12.20 -39.51 -28.17
C PRO A 227 10.81 -38.86 -28.31
N SER A 228 10.63 -38.35 -29.52
CA SER A 228 9.51 -37.68 -30.17
C SER A 228 8.13 -38.37 -30.14
N GLU A 229 7.10 -37.53 -30.31
CA GLU A 229 5.77 -37.75 -30.91
C GLU A 229 4.51 -37.94 -30.05
N SER A 230 3.53 -37.11 -30.42
CA SER A 230 2.07 -37.27 -30.38
C SER A 230 1.32 -37.07 -29.04
N PHE A 231 0.55 -35.99 -29.00
CA PHE A 231 -0.52 -35.75 -28.04
C PHE A 231 -1.59 -36.84 -28.15
N SER A 232 -1.83 -37.59 -27.07
CA SER A 232 -3.06 -38.38 -26.89
C SER A 232 -3.95 -37.72 -25.83
N GLN A 233 -5.18 -37.44 -26.23
CA GLN A 233 -6.29 -37.02 -25.37
C GLN A 233 -6.43 -37.95 -24.16
N ASN A 234 -6.25 -37.42 -22.93
CA ASN A 234 -6.98 -37.79 -21.69
C ASN A 234 -6.34 -37.12 -20.46
N ASP A 235 -6.23 -35.78 -20.47
CA ASP A 235 -6.07 -35.01 -19.23
C ASP A 235 -7.46 -34.57 -18.71
N PRO A 236 -7.66 -34.45 -17.39
CA PRO A 236 -8.93 -34.02 -16.82
C PRO A 236 -9.27 -32.61 -17.32
N LEU A 237 -10.56 -32.39 -17.65
CA LEU A 237 -11.10 -31.09 -18.06
C LEU A 237 -10.60 -29.96 -17.13
N PRO A 238 -10.13 -28.83 -17.66
CA PRO A 238 -9.73 -27.69 -16.84
C PRO A 238 -10.94 -27.17 -16.08
N ALA A 239 -10.80 -26.97 -14.77
CA ALA A 239 -11.76 -26.24 -13.97
C ALA A 239 -12.04 -24.90 -14.67
N ALA A 240 -13.32 -24.55 -14.87
CA ALA A 240 -13.69 -23.29 -15.50
C ALA A 240 -13.01 -22.15 -14.74
N SER A 241 -12.09 -21.42 -15.39
CA SER A 241 -11.39 -20.29 -14.79
C SER A 241 -12.38 -19.14 -14.61
N ALA A 242 -12.39 -18.51 -13.45
CA ALA A 242 -13.11 -17.25 -13.23
C ALA A 242 -12.81 -16.26 -14.38
N PRO A 243 -13.78 -15.40 -14.77
CA PRO A 243 -13.59 -14.48 -15.88
C PRO A 243 -12.38 -13.55 -15.67
N ASP A 244 -11.80 -13.08 -16.77
CA ASP A 244 -10.84 -11.97 -16.75
C ASP A 244 -11.50 -10.73 -16.12
N ILE A 245 -10.73 -9.98 -15.35
CA ILE A 245 -11.12 -8.67 -14.82
C ILE A 245 -10.61 -7.60 -15.78
N ARG A 246 -11.45 -6.60 -16.09
CA ARG A 246 -11.09 -5.40 -16.85
C ARG A 246 -10.98 -4.20 -15.92
N VAL A 247 -9.76 -3.72 -15.70
CA VAL A 247 -9.45 -2.61 -14.80
C VAL A 247 -9.14 -1.35 -15.59
N CYS A 248 -9.94 -0.30 -15.43
CA CYS A 248 -9.60 1.02 -15.94
C CYS A 248 -8.46 1.61 -15.10
N ILE A 249 -7.35 1.96 -15.77
CA ILE A 249 -6.22 2.64 -15.15
C ILE A 249 -6.48 4.15 -15.24
N MET A 250 -6.67 4.80 -14.09
CA MET A 250 -6.95 6.23 -13.99
C MET A 250 -5.72 7.08 -14.37
N ASN A 251 -5.91 8.38 -14.60
CA ASN A 251 -4.81 9.34 -14.76
C ASN A 251 -3.99 9.52 -13.46
N ASP A 252 -2.87 10.25 -13.53
CA ASP A 252 -1.86 10.40 -12.46
C ASP A 252 -2.43 10.73 -11.09
N ASP A 253 -3.40 11.65 -11.03
CA ASP A 253 -3.99 12.17 -9.79
C ASP A 253 -5.33 11.51 -9.43
N PHE A 254 -5.71 10.44 -10.14
CA PHE A 254 -7.00 9.73 -9.98
C PHE A 254 -8.23 10.62 -10.17
N SER A 255 -8.10 11.77 -10.85
CA SER A 255 -9.21 12.70 -11.09
C SER A 255 -10.07 12.34 -12.30
N SER A 256 -9.56 11.51 -13.22
CA SER A 256 -10.21 11.18 -14.48
C SER A 256 -9.71 9.84 -15.05
N GLU A 257 -10.58 9.14 -15.78
CA GLU A 257 -10.24 7.95 -16.58
C GLU A 257 -9.47 8.28 -17.87
N ALA A 258 -9.48 9.56 -18.27
CA ALA A 258 -8.98 10.03 -19.57
C ALA A 258 -7.48 10.33 -19.57
N HIS A 259 -6.78 9.79 -20.57
CA HIS A 259 -5.36 10.02 -20.88
C HIS A 259 -5.20 10.80 -22.18
N LYS A 260 -4.20 11.68 -22.25
CA LYS A 260 -3.87 12.42 -23.48
C LYS A 260 -2.85 11.69 -24.36
N ASN A 261 -1.87 11.07 -23.71
CA ASN A 261 -0.87 10.22 -24.33
C ASN A 261 -0.57 9.06 -23.37
N LEU A 262 -0.02 7.98 -23.92
CA LEU A 262 0.43 6.82 -23.16
C LEU A 262 1.84 6.46 -23.59
N ARG A 263 2.75 6.34 -22.63
CA ARG A 263 4.13 5.89 -22.86
C ARG A 263 4.31 4.53 -22.22
N LEU A 264 4.52 3.51 -23.04
CA LEU A 264 4.54 2.10 -22.65
C LEU A 264 5.92 1.50 -22.86
N THR A 265 6.32 0.59 -21.97
CA THR A 265 7.50 -0.25 -22.12
C THR A 265 7.31 -1.56 -21.35
N SER A 266 8.25 -2.50 -21.48
CA SER A 266 8.24 -3.79 -20.79
C SER A 266 9.67 -4.19 -20.47
N ASP A 267 9.87 -4.89 -19.36
CA ASP A 267 11.16 -5.49 -18.97
C ASP A 267 11.53 -6.72 -19.83
N ALA A 268 10.58 -7.20 -20.63
CA ALA A 268 10.77 -8.25 -21.63
C ALA A 268 10.35 -7.78 -23.02
N ALA A 269 10.68 -8.59 -24.04
CA ALA A 269 10.10 -8.41 -25.37
C ALA A 269 8.56 -8.40 -25.29
N TRP A 270 7.94 -7.61 -26.14
CA TRP A 270 6.51 -7.35 -26.06
C TRP A 270 5.96 -6.98 -27.43
N GLN A 271 4.65 -7.15 -27.61
CA GLN A 271 3.98 -6.89 -28.87
C GLN A 271 2.87 -5.86 -28.72
N LEU A 272 2.71 -5.05 -29.75
CA LEU A 272 1.57 -4.14 -29.94
C LEU A 272 0.75 -4.61 -31.14
N THR A 273 -0.52 -4.93 -30.92
CA THR A 273 -1.50 -5.14 -31.99
C THR A 273 -2.24 -3.84 -32.23
N PHE A 274 -2.05 -3.24 -33.41
CA PHE A 274 -2.71 -2.00 -33.79
C PHE A 274 -2.96 -1.95 -35.31
N HIS A 275 -4.14 -1.47 -35.74
CA HIS A 275 -4.57 -1.48 -37.16
C HIS A 275 -4.42 -2.85 -37.85
N ASN A 276 -4.81 -3.93 -37.16
CA ASN A 276 -4.63 -5.33 -37.60
C ASN A 276 -3.17 -5.73 -37.91
N LYS A 277 -2.19 -5.00 -37.38
CA LYS A 277 -0.77 -5.33 -37.46
C LYS A 277 -0.24 -5.66 -36.08
N VAL A 278 0.56 -6.71 -36.00
CA VAL A 278 1.33 -7.06 -34.80
C VAL A 278 2.74 -6.53 -34.99
N ILE A 279 3.18 -5.65 -34.09
CA ILE A 279 4.51 -5.07 -34.06
C ILE A 279 5.22 -5.62 -32.83
N GLN A 280 6.41 -6.20 -33.03
CA GLN A 280 7.24 -6.74 -31.96
C GLN A 280 8.29 -5.72 -31.54
N TYR A 281 8.46 -5.55 -30.24
CA TYR A 281 9.41 -4.65 -29.63
C TYR A 281 10.32 -5.42 -28.67
N PRO A 282 11.63 -5.12 -28.64
CA PRO A 282 12.52 -5.69 -27.63
C PRO A 282 12.21 -5.13 -26.24
N ALA A 283 12.76 -5.77 -25.21
CA ALA A 283 12.74 -5.25 -23.84
C ALA A 283 13.27 -3.81 -23.76
N ASP A 284 12.74 -3.03 -22.82
CA ASP A 284 13.03 -1.62 -22.56
C ASP A 284 12.71 -0.64 -23.70
N GLU A 285 12.23 -1.10 -24.85
CA GLU A 285 11.79 -0.22 -25.93
C GLU A 285 10.55 0.57 -25.48
N VAL A 286 10.57 1.88 -25.69
CA VAL A 286 9.50 2.78 -25.29
C VAL A 286 8.66 3.16 -26.50
N VAL A 287 7.36 2.93 -26.41
CA VAL A 287 6.38 3.35 -27.42
C VAL A 287 5.47 4.41 -26.83
N GLU A 288 5.28 5.49 -27.57
CA GLU A 288 4.33 6.55 -27.24
C GLU A 288 3.14 6.47 -28.18
N LEU A 289 1.94 6.40 -27.60
CA LEU A 289 0.67 6.43 -28.30
C LEU A 289 -0.04 7.74 -27.97
N ASN A 290 -0.37 8.51 -29.00
CA ASN A 290 -1.13 9.74 -28.92
C ASN A 290 -2.53 9.51 -29.46
N ILE A 291 -3.48 10.35 -29.06
CA ILE A 291 -4.84 10.28 -29.59
C ILE A 291 -4.91 10.39 -31.11
N ASP A 292 -4.02 11.18 -31.72
CA ASP A 292 -3.96 11.40 -33.16
C ASP A 292 -3.52 10.15 -33.95
N ASP A 293 -2.96 9.14 -33.26
CA ASP A 293 -2.61 7.85 -33.86
C ASP A 293 -3.86 6.99 -34.13
N PHE A 294 -4.97 7.27 -33.45
CA PHE A 294 -6.26 6.59 -33.58
C PHE A 294 -7.19 7.43 -34.48
N SER A 295 -7.78 6.82 -35.50
CA SER A 295 -8.59 7.50 -36.52
C SER A 295 -10.05 7.71 -36.10
N GLU A 296 -10.62 6.81 -35.30
CA GLU A 296 -12.05 6.82 -34.97
C GLU A 296 -12.36 6.45 -33.50
N ASP A 297 -13.55 6.85 -33.05
CA ASP A 297 -14.06 6.53 -31.71
C ASP A 297 -14.27 5.01 -31.56
N GLY A 298 -13.80 4.44 -30.46
CA GLY A 298 -13.85 2.99 -30.21
C GLY A 298 -12.72 2.20 -30.86
N GLU A 299 -11.81 2.82 -31.60
CA GLU A 299 -10.60 2.14 -32.10
C GLU A 299 -9.69 1.73 -30.93
N THR A 300 -9.08 0.54 -31.05
CA THR A 300 -8.26 -0.06 -29.99
C THR A 300 -6.87 -0.47 -30.44
N ALA A 301 -5.93 -0.42 -29.50
CA ALA A 301 -4.62 -1.05 -29.58
C ALA A 301 -4.46 -1.99 -28.38
N GLU A 302 -3.73 -3.09 -28.56
CA GLU A 302 -3.49 -4.05 -27.47
C GLU A 302 -1.98 -4.30 -27.31
N ALA A 303 -1.45 -4.02 -26.13
CA ALA A 303 -0.08 -4.28 -25.75
C ALA A 303 0.01 -5.52 -24.84
N VAL A 304 0.88 -6.46 -25.19
CA VAL A 304 1.05 -7.73 -24.47
C VAL A 304 2.54 -8.02 -24.29
N PRO A 305 3.02 -8.23 -23.05
CA PRO A 305 4.40 -8.65 -22.80
C PRO A 305 4.56 -10.15 -23.03
N GLU A 306 5.74 -10.60 -23.44
CA GLU A 306 6.06 -12.03 -23.52
C GLU A 306 6.13 -12.67 -22.13
N ASN A 307 5.92 -13.99 -22.06
CA ASN A 307 6.16 -14.84 -20.88
C ASN A 307 5.57 -14.33 -19.56
N HIS A 308 4.41 -13.67 -19.59
CA HIS A 308 3.72 -13.12 -18.40
C HIS A 308 4.52 -12.05 -17.64
N HIS A 309 5.42 -11.35 -18.31
CA HIS A 309 6.10 -10.15 -17.78
C HIS A 309 5.14 -8.97 -17.61
N PHE A 310 5.67 -7.80 -17.24
CA PHE A 310 4.88 -6.62 -16.91
C PHE A 310 5.02 -5.52 -17.97
N MET A 311 3.90 -4.89 -18.33
CA MET A 311 3.89 -3.64 -19.06
C MET A 311 3.97 -2.46 -18.09
N THR A 312 4.98 -1.60 -18.25
CA THR A 312 5.18 -0.38 -17.45
C THR A 312 4.62 0.85 -18.16
N ILE A 313 3.90 1.69 -17.41
CA ILE A 313 3.31 2.94 -17.92
C ILE A 313 4.15 4.14 -17.46
N LEU A 314 4.99 4.64 -18.35
CA LEU A 314 5.90 5.76 -18.09
C LEU A 314 5.22 7.13 -18.08
N SER A 315 4.01 7.21 -18.64
CA SER A 315 3.19 8.43 -18.63
C SER A 315 2.38 8.59 -17.34
N ILE A 316 2.45 7.62 -16.43
CA ILE A 316 1.74 7.63 -15.15
C ILE A 316 2.73 7.55 -14.00
N ASN A 317 2.54 8.39 -12.97
CA ASN A 317 3.27 8.29 -11.71
C ASN A 317 2.34 7.98 -10.54
N ARG A 318 2.67 6.94 -9.79
CA ARG A 318 2.01 6.51 -8.55
C ARG A 318 2.97 6.65 -7.38
N SER A 319 2.52 6.28 -6.18
CA SER A 319 3.38 6.30 -4.98
C SER A 319 4.61 5.39 -5.12
N CYS A 320 4.53 4.33 -5.93
CA CYS A 320 5.61 3.40 -6.25
C CYS A 320 6.47 3.81 -7.47
N GLY A 321 6.24 4.99 -8.07
CA GLY A 321 6.86 5.40 -9.33
C GLY A 321 5.98 5.06 -10.53
N ASN A 322 6.59 4.66 -11.65
CA ASN A 322 5.83 4.23 -12.82
C ASN A 322 5.21 2.84 -12.57
N PRO A 323 3.87 2.70 -12.64
CA PRO A 323 3.23 1.43 -12.35
C PRO A 323 3.46 0.43 -13.49
N SER A 324 3.56 -0.85 -13.11
CA SER A 324 3.72 -1.96 -14.04
C SER A 324 2.57 -2.96 -13.86
N TYR A 325 2.06 -3.52 -14.95
CA TYR A 325 0.86 -4.35 -14.97
C TYR A 325 1.11 -5.66 -15.70
N SER A 326 0.67 -6.77 -15.12
CA SER A 326 0.66 -8.07 -15.78
C SER A 326 -0.57 -8.23 -16.66
N GLY A 327 -0.59 -9.27 -17.49
CA GLY A 327 -1.66 -9.48 -18.47
C GLY A 327 -1.54 -8.53 -19.65
N ARG A 328 -2.66 -8.20 -20.30
CA ARG A 328 -2.68 -7.34 -21.48
C ARG A 328 -3.21 -5.95 -21.15
N LEU A 329 -2.74 -4.96 -21.90
CA LEU A 329 -3.23 -3.60 -21.85
C LEU A 329 -3.98 -3.30 -23.14
N GLN A 330 -5.26 -2.96 -23.01
CA GLN A 330 -6.05 -2.42 -24.10
C GLN A 330 -6.07 -0.89 -23.97
N ILE A 331 -5.72 -0.21 -25.05
CA ILE A 331 -5.84 1.23 -25.22
C ILE A 331 -7.03 1.46 -26.13
N MET A 332 -7.98 2.28 -25.70
CA MET A 332 -9.18 2.59 -26.47
C MET A 332 -9.31 4.10 -26.64
N ARG A 333 -9.56 4.56 -27.87
CA ARG A 333 -9.98 5.94 -28.10
C ARG A 333 -11.44 6.09 -27.70
N SER A 334 -11.74 7.07 -26.84
CA SER A 334 -13.10 7.57 -26.67
C SER A 334 -13.15 9.09 -26.74
N LYS A 335 -13.89 9.62 -27.71
CA LYS A 335 -14.00 11.04 -28.05
C LYS A 335 -12.62 11.68 -28.25
N ASP A 336 -12.26 12.59 -27.35
CA ASP A 336 -11.03 13.40 -27.36
C ASP A 336 -10.02 12.90 -26.31
N ALA A 337 -10.10 11.63 -25.90
CA ALA A 337 -9.16 11.01 -24.97
C ALA A 337 -8.85 9.54 -25.29
N LEU A 338 -7.78 9.04 -24.68
CA LEU A 338 -7.44 7.62 -24.59
C LEU A 338 -7.86 7.07 -23.23
N PHE A 339 -8.31 5.82 -23.22
CA PHE A 339 -8.65 5.06 -22.02
C PHE A 339 -7.74 3.84 -21.98
N LEU A 340 -7.15 3.58 -20.81
CA LEU A 340 -6.24 2.46 -20.60
C LEU A 340 -6.95 1.41 -19.73
N ILE A 341 -7.05 0.19 -20.24
CA ILE A 341 -7.72 -0.93 -19.58
C ILE A 341 -6.72 -2.08 -19.43
N ASN A 342 -6.45 -2.50 -18.20
CA ASN A 342 -5.69 -3.71 -17.92
C ASN A 342 -6.64 -4.91 -17.83
N ILE A 343 -6.39 -5.95 -18.63
CA ILE A 343 -7.21 -7.16 -18.67
C ILE A 343 -6.37 -8.38 -18.29
N LEU A 344 -6.79 -9.06 -17.23
CA LEU A 344 -6.00 -10.14 -16.61
C LEU A 344 -6.88 -11.12 -15.81
N PRO A 345 -6.39 -12.34 -15.54
CA PRO A 345 -7.11 -13.30 -14.70
C PRO A 345 -7.37 -12.76 -13.29
N THR A 346 -8.50 -13.14 -12.70
CA THR A 346 -8.92 -12.69 -11.36
C THR A 346 -7.84 -12.91 -10.29
N GLU A 347 -7.22 -14.09 -10.22
CA GLU A 347 -6.19 -14.38 -9.20
C GLU A 347 -4.94 -13.51 -9.38
N THR A 348 -4.54 -13.22 -10.62
CA THR A 348 -3.42 -12.32 -10.91
C THR A 348 -3.74 -10.88 -10.51
N TYR A 349 -4.97 -10.42 -10.75
CA TYR A 349 -5.44 -9.12 -10.30
C TYR A 349 -5.38 -8.97 -8.77
N LEU A 350 -5.80 -10.00 -8.03
CA LEU A 350 -5.80 -9.98 -6.57
C LEU A 350 -4.40 -9.86 -5.97
N LYS A 351 -3.37 -10.40 -6.63
CA LYS A 351 -1.95 -10.23 -6.24
C LYS A 351 -1.48 -8.77 -6.31
N GLY A 352 -2.14 -7.93 -7.11
CA GLY A 352 -1.92 -6.47 -7.11
C GLY A 352 -2.81 -5.71 -6.11
N VAL A 353 -4.00 -6.23 -5.80
CA VAL A 353 -4.98 -5.58 -4.89
C VAL A 353 -4.65 -5.81 -3.43
N VAL A 354 -4.51 -7.06 -2.99
CA VAL A 354 -4.33 -7.39 -1.57
C VAL A 354 -3.17 -6.62 -0.94
N PRO A 355 -1.96 -6.55 -1.54
CA PRO A 355 -0.88 -5.75 -0.97
C PRO A 355 -1.17 -4.25 -1.03
N SER A 356 -1.90 -3.76 -2.03
CA SER A 356 -2.25 -2.35 -2.17
C SER A 356 -3.32 -1.88 -1.17
N GLU A 357 -4.12 -2.81 -0.64
CA GLU A 357 -5.21 -2.53 0.29
C GLU A 357 -4.87 -2.83 1.75
N MET A 358 -4.14 -3.92 1.99
CA MET A 358 -3.80 -4.39 3.33
C MET A 358 -2.27 -4.56 3.44
N PRO A 359 -1.64 -4.05 4.51
CA PRO A 359 -0.20 -4.21 4.68
C PRO A 359 0.20 -5.69 4.68
N ALA A 360 1.21 -6.05 3.88
CA ALA A 360 1.67 -7.43 3.77
C ALA A 360 2.16 -8.03 5.10
N SER A 361 2.49 -7.18 6.08
CA SER A 361 2.89 -7.58 7.43
C SER A 361 1.75 -8.13 8.30
N TYR A 362 0.50 -7.95 7.88
CA TYR A 362 -0.65 -8.43 8.64
C TYR A 362 -0.64 -9.96 8.68
N HIS A 363 -1.30 -10.52 9.68
CA HIS A 363 -1.36 -11.97 9.87
C HIS A 363 -1.96 -12.64 8.64
N LEU A 364 -1.45 -13.82 8.29
CA LEU A 364 -1.85 -14.54 7.07
C LEU A 364 -3.37 -14.77 6.99
N GLU A 365 -4.03 -15.05 8.12
CA GLU A 365 -5.47 -15.25 8.18
C GLU A 365 -6.27 -13.97 7.88
N ALA A 366 -5.77 -12.79 8.27
CA ALA A 366 -6.35 -11.51 7.89
C ALA A 366 -6.17 -11.22 6.39
N LEU A 367 -4.98 -11.52 5.84
CA LEU A 367 -4.71 -11.41 4.40
C LEU A 367 -5.60 -12.35 3.57
N LYS A 368 -5.87 -13.57 4.06
CA LYS A 368 -6.80 -14.51 3.43
C LYS A 368 -8.24 -13.98 3.44
N ALA A 369 -8.70 -13.41 4.56
CA ALA A 369 -10.01 -12.77 4.64
C ALA A 369 -10.12 -11.61 3.64
N GLN A 370 -9.08 -10.75 3.57
CA GLN A 370 -9.00 -9.68 2.58
C GLN A 370 -9.04 -10.22 1.14
N ALA A 371 -8.33 -11.30 0.82
CA ALA A 371 -8.32 -11.89 -0.51
C ALA A 371 -9.72 -12.38 -0.93
N VAL A 372 -10.44 -13.07 -0.03
CA VAL A 372 -11.83 -13.52 -0.28
C VAL A 372 -12.79 -12.34 -0.47
N CYS A 373 -12.69 -11.29 0.35
CA CYS A 373 -13.48 -10.07 0.17
C CYS A 373 -13.17 -9.39 -1.17
N ALA A 374 -11.88 -9.22 -1.49
CA ALA A 374 -11.46 -8.58 -2.72
C ALA A 374 -11.89 -9.36 -3.97
N ARG A 375 -11.83 -10.70 -3.93
CA ARG A 375 -12.33 -11.57 -5.00
C ARG A 375 -13.84 -11.41 -5.20
N SER A 376 -14.59 -11.42 -4.10
CA SER A 376 -16.06 -11.28 -4.13
C SER A 376 -16.47 -9.92 -4.71
N TYR A 377 -15.78 -8.85 -4.31
CA TYR A 377 -15.96 -7.51 -4.87
C TYR A 377 -15.71 -7.49 -6.39
N ALA A 378 -14.56 -7.98 -6.82
CA ALA A 378 -14.15 -7.95 -8.23
C ALA A 378 -15.13 -8.75 -9.12
N LEU A 379 -15.53 -9.94 -8.69
CA LEU A 379 -16.47 -10.77 -9.45
C LEU A 379 -17.90 -10.24 -9.44
N SER A 380 -18.32 -9.56 -8.36
CA SER A 380 -19.57 -8.80 -8.37
C SER A 380 -19.53 -7.64 -9.38
N ALA A 381 -18.39 -6.96 -9.49
CA ALA A 381 -18.17 -5.90 -10.48
C ALA A 381 -18.14 -6.43 -11.92
N VAL A 382 -17.66 -7.65 -12.19
CA VAL A 382 -17.79 -8.26 -13.53
C VAL A 382 -19.25 -8.47 -13.91
N LYS A 383 -20.11 -8.88 -12.96
CA LYS A 383 -21.55 -9.04 -13.20
C LYS A 383 -22.28 -7.69 -13.33
N ASN A 384 -21.77 -6.66 -12.67
CA ASN A 384 -22.34 -5.30 -12.65
C ASN A 384 -21.23 -4.26 -12.87
N PRO A 385 -20.73 -4.13 -14.11
CA PRO A 385 -19.56 -3.32 -14.41
C PRO A 385 -19.82 -1.84 -14.15
N LYS A 386 -18.81 -1.15 -13.62
CA LYS A 386 -18.87 0.29 -13.35
C LYS A 386 -18.91 1.12 -14.65
N TYR A 387 -18.26 0.62 -15.69
CA TYR A 387 -18.18 1.26 -17.01
C TYR A 387 -18.57 0.28 -18.10
N ASP A 388 -19.04 0.76 -19.24
CA ASP A 388 -19.31 -0.11 -20.39
C ASP A 388 -18.03 -0.80 -20.90
N PHE A 389 -16.88 -0.14 -20.74
CA PHE A 389 -15.57 -0.61 -21.22
C PHE A 389 -14.69 -1.30 -20.16
N ALA A 390 -15.05 -1.22 -18.87
CA ALA A 390 -14.26 -1.78 -17.77
C ALA A 390 -15.14 -2.14 -16.56
N ASP A 391 -14.74 -3.17 -15.82
CA ASP A 391 -15.51 -3.66 -14.68
C ASP A 391 -15.32 -2.76 -13.45
N LEU A 392 -14.10 -2.29 -13.23
CA LEU A 392 -13.69 -1.46 -12.09
C LEU A 392 -12.53 -0.52 -12.46
N ASN A 393 -12.07 0.33 -11.53
CA ASN A 393 -10.87 1.17 -11.69
C ASN A 393 -9.83 0.93 -10.59
N ASP A 394 -8.60 1.44 -10.78
CA ASP A 394 -7.43 1.24 -9.91
C ASP A 394 -7.38 2.16 -8.65
N SER A 395 -8.48 2.84 -8.32
CA SER A 395 -8.54 3.83 -7.24
C SER A 395 -9.36 3.35 -6.03
N THR A 396 -9.34 4.13 -4.95
CA THR A 396 -10.17 3.94 -3.76
C THR A 396 -11.69 4.01 -4.02
N SER A 397 -12.13 4.44 -5.21
CA SER A 397 -13.54 4.36 -5.60
C SER A 397 -13.98 2.94 -5.99
N CYS A 398 -13.03 2.01 -6.16
CA CYS A 398 -13.25 0.59 -6.33
C CYS A 398 -12.36 -0.19 -5.36
N GLN A 399 -11.17 -0.58 -5.81
CA GLN A 399 -10.15 -1.23 -5.00
C GLN A 399 -8.81 -0.65 -5.43
N VAL A 400 -7.93 -0.37 -4.47
CA VAL A 400 -6.58 0.10 -4.77
C VAL A 400 -5.83 -1.02 -5.47
N TYR A 401 -5.32 -0.76 -6.67
CA TYR A 401 -4.67 -1.77 -7.52
C TYR A 401 -3.31 -1.27 -8.00
N MET A 402 -2.26 -2.07 -7.80
CA MET A 402 -0.86 -1.77 -8.17
C MET A 402 -0.34 -0.42 -7.66
N ASN A 403 -0.87 0.09 -6.54
CA ASN A 403 -0.28 1.24 -5.85
C ASN A 403 1.04 0.84 -5.15
N GLN A 404 1.22 -0.45 -4.89
CA GLN A 404 2.51 -1.08 -4.65
C GLN A 404 2.61 -2.38 -5.46
N GLY A 405 3.82 -2.86 -5.72
CA GLY A 405 4.04 -4.13 -6.41
C GLY A 405 3.53 -5.34 -5.60
N THR A 406 3.66 -6.54 -6.19
CA THR A 406 3.22 -7.79 -5.55
C THR A 406 4.09 -8.14 -4.34
N ASP A 407 3.50 -8.89 -3.40
CA ASP A 407 4.15 -9.33 -2.18
C ASP A 407 3.94 -10.82 -1.95
N THR A 408 5.01 -11.54 -1.61
CA THR A 408 4.98 -13.00 -1.47
C THR A 408 4.02 -13.46 -0.38
N GLN A 409 3.88 -12.70 0.72
CA GLN A 409 2.98 -13.07 1.81
C GLN A 409 1.51 -12.88 1.41
N THR A 410 1.20 -11.81 0.67
CA THR A 410 -0.15 -11.59 0.15
C THR A 410 -0.49 -12.56 -0.97
N ASP A 411 0.48 -12.91 -1.82
CA ASP A 411 0.30 -13.87 -2.90
C ASP A 411 -0.05 -15.26 -2.35
N LEU A 412 0.61 -15.68 -1.26
CA LEU A 412 0.27 -16.91 -0.54
C LEU A 412 -1.18 -16.88 -0.01
N ALA A 413 -1.66 -15.74 0.48
CA ALA A 413 -3.04 -15.60 0.95
C ALA A 413 -4.06 -15.70 -0.20
N VAL A 414 -3.75 -15.08 -1.34
CA VAL A 414 -4.55 -15.18 -2.57
C VAL A 414 -4.61 -16.63 -3.04
N ASP A 415 -3.46 -17.29 -3.17
CA ASP A 415 -3.35 -18.67 -3.66
C ASP A 415 -4.04 -19.67 -2.70
N ALA A 416 -3.89 -19.48 -1.38
CA ALA A 416 -4.52 -20.34 -0.37
C ALA A 416 -6.05 -20.22 -0.31
N THR A 417 -6.62 -19.15 -0.87
CA THR A 417 -8.07 -18.89 -0.92
C THR A 417 -8.60 -18.88 -2.36
N ALA A 418 -7.84 -19.45 -3.30
CA ALA A 418 -8.18 -19.43 -4.72
C ALA A 418 -9.63 -19.89 -4.95
N CYS A 419 -10.34 -19.14 -5.81
CA CYS A 419 -11.75 -19.37 -6.12
C CYS A 419 -12.74 -19.23 -4.95
N GLU A 420 -12.33 -18.87 -3.72
CA GLU A 420 -13.27 -18.68 -2.61
C GLU A 420 -13.88 -17.27 -2.61
N VAL A 421 -15.20 -17.22 -2.48
CA VAL A 421 -16.01 -16.01 -2.46
C VAL A 421 -17.04 -16.04 -1.34
N LEU A 422 -17.49 -14.86 -0.96
CA LEU A 422 -18.65 -14.65 -0.11
C LEU A 422 -19.92 -14.69 -0.94
N SER A 423 -20.90 -15.49 -0.53
CA SER A 423 -22.19 -15.63 -1.22
C SER A 423 -23.38 -15.57 -0.27
N SER A 424 -24.50 -15.07 -0.78
CA SER A 424 -25.80 -15.10 -0.11
C SER A 424 -26.88 -15.45 -1.13
N ARG A 425 -27.73 -16.43 -0.80
CA ARG A 425 -28.78 -16.94 -1.71
C ARG A 425 -28.24 -17.27 -3.11
N GLN A 426 -27.09 -17.96 -3.17
CA GLN A 426 -26.38 -18.35 -4.40
C GLN A 426 -25.90 -17.17 -5.27
N LYS A 427 -25.81 -15.95 -4.72
CA LYS A 427 -25.24 -14.79 -5.41
C LYS A 427 -23.98 -14.33 -4.68
N ILE A 428 -22.94 -14.01 -5.45
CA ILE A 428 -21.73 -13.37 -4.91
C ILE A 428 -22.12 -12.02 -4.32
N VAL A 429 -21.67 -11.76 -3.09
CA VAL A 429 -21.93 -10.49 -2.41
C VAL A 429 -20.86 -9.46 -2.76
N THR A 430 -21.24 -8.18 -2.76
CA THR A 430 -20.29 -7.08 -2.93
C THR A 430 -19.57 -6.81 -1.60
N ALA A 431 -18.57 -7.63 -1.28
CA ALA A 431 -17.85 -7.56 -0.01
C ALA A 431 -17.03 -6.26 0.10
N LYS A 432 -17.55 -5.27 0.85
CA LYS A 432 -16.86 -4.02 1.16
C LYS A 432 -15.89 -4.20 2.33
N TYR A 433 -14.90 -3.33 2.40
CA TYR A 433 -13.90 -3.33 3.48
C TYR A 433 -13.33 -1.92 3.68
N PHE A 434 -12.83 -1.65 4.88
CA PHE A 434 -12.30 -0.34 5.29
C PHE A 434 -11.20 -0.51 6.34
N SER A 435 -10.48 0.58 6.65
CA SER A 435 -9.26 0.49 7.47
C SER A 435 -9.53 0.19 8.95
N SER A 436 -10.23 1.06 9.67
CA SER A 436 -10.47 0.90 11.11
C SER A 436 -11.86 1.31 11.54
N SER A 437 -12.46 0.56 12.48
CA SER A 437 -13.77 0.89 13.07
C SER A 437 -13.64 1.94 14.17
N CYS A 438 -14.73 2.66 14.44
CA CYS A 438 -14.88 3.44 15.67
C CYS A 438 -15.36 2.59 16.86
N GLY A 439 -15.50 1.28 16.68
CA GLY A 439 -16.19 0.37 17.60
C GLY A 439 -17.65 0.10 17.22
N SER A 440 -18.08 0.59 16.06
CA SER A 440 -19.40 0.34 15.50
C SER A 440 -19.29 0.15 13.99
N LEU A 441 -20.06 -0.81 13.47
CA LEU A 441 -20.17 -1.12 12.05
C LEU A 441 -21.49 -0.57 11.51
N SER A 442 -21.48 -0.13 10.25
CA SER A 442 -22.67 0.34 9.54
C SER A 442 -23.12 -0.68 8.52
N SER A 443 -24.42 -0.67 8.24
CA SER A 443 -24.95 -1.32 7.05
C SER A 443 -24.55 -0.58 5.78
N SER A 444 -24.53 -1.31 4.67
CA SER A 444 -24.45 -0.73 3.33
C SER A 444 -25.53 0.33 3.07
N ASP A 445 -26.75 0.14 3.57
CA ASP A 445 -27.83 1.12 3.44
C ASP A 445 -27.55 2.40 4.24
N ASP A 446 -26.88 2.30 5.39
CA ASP A 446 -26.53 3.47 6.18
C ASP A 446 -25.50 4.36 5.49
N ILE A 447 -24.60 3.76 4.71
CA ILE A 447 -23.51 4.44 4.01
C ILE A 447 -23.94 4.90 2.60
N TRP A 448 -24.46 3.99 1.79
CA TRP A 448 -24.74 4.21 0.37
C TRP A 448 -26.23 4.33 0.04
N GLY A 449 -27.12 4.03 0.98
CA GLY A 449 -28.55 4.23 0.81
C GLY A 449 -28.89 5.70 0.54
N TYR A 450 -29.88 5.92 -0.33
CA TYR A 450 -30.44 7.26 -0.53
C TYR A 450 -31.56 7.47 0.50
N PRO A 451 -31.57 8.61 1.21
CA PRO A 451 -32.50 8.84 2.32
C PRO A 451 -33.98 8.70 1.97
N ASP A 452 -34.36 8.85 0.70
CA ASP A 452 -35.74 8.94 0.22
C ASP A 452 -36.09 7.89 -0.85
N THR A 453 -35.22 6.88 -1.07
CA THR A 453 -35.54 5.73 -1.92
C THR A 453 -35.40 4.46 -1.13
N ALA A 454 -36.42 3.60 -1.18
CA ALA A 454 -36.26 2.21 -0.78
C ALA A 454 -35.33 1.52 -1.80
N SER A 455 -34.03 1.55 -1.53
CA SER A 455 -33.06 0.73 -2.25
C SER A 455 -33.31 -0.73 -1.85
N GLN A 456 -33.42 -1.61 -2.85
CA GLN A 456 -33.61 -3.04 -2.69
C GLN A 456 -32.29 -3.82 -2.68
N ASP A 457 -31.16 -3.20 -2.34
CA ASP A 457 -29.89 -3.93 -2.17
C ASP A 457 -29.84 -4.68 -0.83
N THR A 458 -30.91 -5.44 -0.58
CA THR A 458 -31.19 -6.31 0.57
C THR A 458 -30.31 -7.56 0.64
N HIS A 459 -29.18 -7.57 -0.06
CA HIS A 459 -28.32 -8.75 -0.22
C HIS A 459 -27.00 -8.69 0.56
N MET A 460 -26.76 -7.61 1.31
CA MET A 460 -25.59 -7.49 2.17
C MET A 460 -25.98 -7.76 3.62
N THR A 461 -25.69 -8.96 4.12
CA THR A 461 -25.76 -9.29 5.54
C THR A 461 -24.40 -8.99 6.18
N GLU A 462 -24.08 -7.70 6.22
CA GLU A 462 -22.99 -7.21 7.07
C GLU A 462 -23.45 -7.34 8.53
N ARG A 463 -22.52 -7.62 9.44
CA ARG A 463 -22.82 -7.55 10.87
C ARG A 463 -23.26 -6.13 11.22
N LEU A 464 -24.53 -5.98 11.58
CA LEU A 464 -25.16 -4.72 11.99
C LEU A 464 -24.91 -4.40 13.47
N GLU A 465 -24.40 -5.36 14.22
CA GLU A 465 -24.09 -5.16 15.62
C GLU A 465 -22.78 -4.39 15.79
N THR A 466 -22.88 -3.29 16.53
CA THR A 466 -21.77 -2.61 17.19
C THR A 466 -20.87 -3.61 17.93
N GLU A 467 -19.59 -3.29 18.08
CA GLU A 467 -18.68 -4.12 18.86
C GLU A 467 -18.45 -3.51 20.24
N PRO A 468 -18.59 -4.23 21.36
CA PRO A 468 -19.21 -5.55 21.48
C PRO A 468 -20.72 -5.50 21.27
N PRO A 469 -21.38 -6.66 21.09
CA PRO A 469 -22.83 -6.77 21.04
C PRO A 469 -23.52 -6.05 22.21
N GLY A 470 -24.64 -5.37 21.93
CA GLY A 470 -25.47 -4.73 22.95
C GLY A 470 -25.18 -3.26 23.25
N ILE A 471 -24.43 -2.54 22.40
CA ILE A 471 -24.34 -1.08 22.50
C ILE A 471 -25.69 -0.48 22.07
N PRO A 472 -26.26 0.47 22.84
CA PRO A 472 -27.48 1.16 22.46
C PRO A 472 -27.34 1.90 21.13
N ALA A 473 -28.46 2.08 20.42
CA ALA A 473 -28.49 2.85 19.18
C ALA A 473 -27.82 4.22 19.35
N LEU A 474 -26.85 4.50 18.48
CA LEU A 474 -26.05 5.72 18.50
C LEU A 474 -26.68 6.83 17.65
N SER A 475 -27.99 6.75 17.35
CA SER A 475 -28.70 7.64 16.43
C SER A 475 -28.94 9.06 16.98
N SER A 476 -28.74 9.29 18.28
CA SER A 476 -28.81 10.63 18.88
C SER A 476 -27.43 11.24 19.09
N GLU A 477 -27.32 12.57 18.97
CA GLU A 477 -26.05 13.29 19.21
C GLU A 477 -25.51 13.06 20.63
N GLU A 478 -26.38 12.98 21.63
CA GLU A 478 -25.97 12.72 23.01
C GLU A 478 -25.41 11.30 23.19
N ALA A 479 -26.08 10.29 22.63
CA ALA A 479 -25.62 8.90 22.70
C ALA A 479 -24.27 8.74 21.99
N PHE A 480 -24.14 9.29 20.77
CA PHE A 480 -22.90 9.22 20.01
C PHE A 480 -21.75 9.99 20.68
N ARG A 481 -22.02 11.18 21.22
CA ARG A 481 -21.04 11.96 21.98
C ARG A 481 -20.51 11.18 23.19
N ASN A 482 -21.41 10.55 23.96
CA ASN A 482 -21.01 9.73 25.10
C ASN A 482 -20.19 8.51 24.66
N PHE A 483 -20.58 7.87 23.56
CA PHE A 483 -19.83 6.75 22.97
C PHE A 483 -18.39 7.13 22.55
N ILE A 484 -18.20 8.33 21.99
CA ILE A 484 -16.88 8.82 21.60
C ILE A 484 -16.00 9.13 22.82
N PHE A 485 -16.53 9.78 23.86
CA PHE A 485 -15.75 10.22 25.03
C PHE A 485 -15.59 9.19 26.14
N GLN A 486 -16.51 8.23 26.25
CA GLN A 486 -16.50 7.22 27.31
C GLN A 486 -16.54 5.81 26.68
N PRO A 487 -15.52 5.44 25.88
CA PRO A 487 -15.43 4.05 25.45
C PRO A 487 -15.26 3.18 26.69
N ALA A 488 -16.07 2.12 26.81
CA ALA A 488 -15.80 1.08 27.80
C ALA A 488 -14.39 0.52 27.52
N GLU A 489 -13.48 0.65 28.50
CA GLU A 489 -12.10 0.23 28.35
C GLU A 489 -12.04 -1.28 28.02
N ASN A 490 -11.22 -1.64 27.03
CA ASN A 490 -10.95 -3.03 26.60
C ASN A 490 -12.15 -3.85 26.08
N THR A 491 -13.25 -3.21 25.67
CA THR A 491 -14.39 -3.94 25.09
C THR A 491 -14.38 -4.00 23.56
N TYR A 492 -13.80 -3.00 22.90
CA TYR A 492 -13.81 -2.87 21.44
C TYR A 492 -12.61 -3.59 20.83
N LEU A 493 -12.84 -4.29 19.71
CA LEU A 493 -11.79 -5.04 19.00
C LEU A 493 -10.62 -4.13 18.66
N GLU A 494 -10.89 -2.95 18.12
CA GLU A 494 -9.89 -2.01 17.60
C GLU A 494 -9.58 -0.87 18.57
N SER A 495 -9.87 -1.02 19.87
CA SER A 495 -9.65 0.05 20.86
C SER A 495 -8.20 0.53 20.96
N SER A 496 -7.22 -0.28 20.56
CA SER A 496 -5.80 0.07 20.52
C SER A 496 -5.37 0.79 19.24
N ASP A 497 -6.19 0.79 18.19
CA ASP A 497 -5.85 1.42 16.92
C ASP A 497 -5.79 2.96 17.04
N PRO A 498 -4.79 3.64 16.48
CA PRO A 498 -4.71 5.10 16.53
C PRO A 498 -5.93 5.81 15.96
N TRP A 499 -6.57 5.24 14.92
CA TRP A 499 -7.75 5.82 14.30
C TRP A 499 -9.03 5.56 15.08
N PHE A 500 -9.01 4.68 16.09
CA PHE A 500 -10.19 4.36 16.90
C PHE A 500 -10.87 5.63 17.42
N ARG A 501 -10.09 6.65 17.77
CA ARG A 501 -10.58 8.01 18.08
C ARG A 501 -9.70 9.06 17.40
N TRP A 502 -10.32 10.13 16.94
CA TRP A 502 -9.62 11.28 16.38
C TRP A 502 -10.37 12.58 16.67
N GLN A 503 -9.66 13.69 16.60
CA GLN A 503 -10.24 15.03 16.70
C GLN A 503 -9.56 16.01 15.74
N THR A 504 -10.28 17.04 15.33
CA THR A 504 -9.73 18.15 14.53
C THR A 504 -10.51 19.43 14.83
N GLU A 505 -9.93 20.58 14.51
CA GLU A 505 -10.57 21.89 14.65
C GLU A 505 -10.63 22.59 13.30
N LEU A 506 -11.83 23.00 12.87
CA LEU A 506 -12.03 23.72 11.61
C LEU A 506 -12.57 25.11 11.90
N SER A 507 -11.89 26.15 11.41
CA SER A 507 -12.44 27.50 11.42
C SER A 507 -13.58 27.62 10.41
N MET A 508 -14.52 28.53 10.65
CA MET A 508 -15.59 28.81 9.71
C MET A 508 -15.02 29.30 8.36
N ALA A 509 -13.93 30.07 8.37
CA ALA A 509 -13.24 30.50 7.15
C ALA A 509 -12.74 29.30 6.32
N HIS A 510 -12.12 28.30 6.97
CA HIS A 510 -11.67 27.08 6.30
C HIS A 510 -12.84 26.29 5.70
N ILE A 511 -13.91 26.10 6.48
CA ILE A 511 -15.12 25.39 6.02
C ILE A 511 -15.70 26.04 4.76
N ARG A 512 -15.84 27.37 4.76
CA ARG A 512 -16.38 28.12 3.62
C ARG A 512 -15.50 27.98 2.38
N SER A 513 -14.18 28.10 2.55
CA SER A 513 -13.21 27.89 1.46
C SER A 513 -13.33 26.49 0.87
N ASN A 514 -13.35 25.45 1.72
CA ASN A 514 -13.43 24.08 1.25
C ASN A 514 -14.78 23.78 0.56
N ILE A 515 -15.89 24.36 1.04
CA ILE A 515 -17.19 24.25 0.36
C ILE A 515 -17.14 24.93 -1.01
N ALA A 516 -16.54 26.11 -1.13
CA ALA A 516 -16.40 26.80 -2.40
C ALA A 516 -15.65 25.94 -3.46
N GLU A 517 -14.65 25.18 -3.03
CA GLU A 517 -13.85 24.30 -3.89
C GLU A 517 -14.54 22.97 -4.21
N SER A 518 -15.15 22.33 -3.21
CA SER A 518 -15.63 20.95 -3.32
C SER A 518 -17.10 20.84 -3.75
N PHE A 519 -17.94 21.84 -3.47
CA PHE A 519 -19.38 21.76 -3.67
C PHE A 519 -19.77 21.51 -5.12
N ALA A 520 -19.26 22.29 -6.07
CA ALA A 520 -19.61 22.15 -7.49
C ALA A 520 -19.26 20.76 -8.03
N LYS A 521 -18.06 20.26 -7.67
CA LYS A 521 -17.60 18.92 -8.03
C LYS A 521 -18.52 17.84 -7.46
N ARG A 522 -18.88 17.93 -6.18
CA ARG A 522 -19.72 16.94 -5.51
C ARG A 522 -21.18 16.99 -5.96
N MET A 523 -21.73 18.18 -6.16
CA MET A 523 -23.08 18.38 -6.72
C MET A 523 -23.19 17.80 -8.13
N SER A 524 -22.15 17.98 -8.97
CA SER A 524 -22.13 17.38 -10.30
C SER A 524 -22.03 15.85 -10.25
N ALA A 525 -21.29 15.30 -9.28
CA ALA A 525 -21.08 13.86 -9.15
C ALA A 525 -22.30 13.13 -8.56
N ASP A 526 -23.01 13.74 -7.61
CA ASP A 526 -24.16 13.15 -6.95
C ASP A 526 -25.23 14.20 -6.59
N PRO A 527 -25.94 14.76 -7.58
CA PRO A 527 -26.86 15.89 -7.36
C PRO A 527 -28.04 15.53 -6.44
N LYS A 528 -28.43 14.26 -6.38
CA LYS A 528 -29.55 13.78 -5.57
C LYS A 528 -29.28 13.87 -4.06
N ARG A 529 -28.02 13.96 -3.65
CA ARG A 529 -27.64 14.08 -2.24
C ARG A 529 -27.60 15.49 -1.70
N PHE A 530 -27.88 16.49 -2.53
CA PHE A 530 -27.87 17.90 -2.15
C PHE A 530 -29.24 18.52 -2.36
N THR A 531 -29.65 19.38 -1.44
CA THR A 531 -30.85 20.21 -1.59
C THR A 531 -30.51 21.63 -1.20
N VAL A 532 -30.61 22.54 -2.16
CA VAL A 532 -30.35 23.97 -1.99
C VAL A 532 -31.69 24.68 -1.87
N LEU A 533 -31.86 25.46 -0.81
CA LEU A 533 -32.98 26.37 -0.61
C LEU A 533 -32.43 27.79 -0.57
N SER A 534 -32.53 28.50 -1.69
CA SER A 534 -32.15 29.91 -1.85
C SER A 534 -33.01 30.55 -2.94
N SER A 535 -32.96 31.88 -3.08
CA SER A 535 -33.78 32.61 -4.05
C SER A 535 -33.45 32.29 -5.51
N ASP A 536 -32.21 31.92 -5.82
CA ASP A 536 -31.72 31.65 -7.17
C ASP A 536 -31.25 30.20 -7.39
N GLY A 537 -31.39 29.34 -6.37
CA GLY A 537 -30.95 27.94 -6.43
C GLY A 537 -29.44 27.75 -6.27
N THR A 538 -28.69 28.80 -5.93
CA THR A 538 -27.25 28.73 -5.65
C THR A 538 -26.95 28.81 -4.16
N ILE A 539 -25.71 28.49 -3.78
CA ILE A 539 -25.22 28.71 -2.42
C ILE A 539 -24.02 29.64 -2.47
N ASP A 540 -24.02 30.66 -1.61
CA ASP A 540 -22.85 31.49 -1.35
C ASP A 540 -22.11 30.92 -0.13
N PRO A 541 -20.95 30.27 -0.30
CA PRO A 541 -20.21 29.71 0.83
C PRO A 541 -19.89 30.75 1.90
N ASP A 542 -19.66 32.01 1.54
CA ASP A 542 -19.28 33.06 2.50
C ASP A 542 -20.41 33.41 3.49
N ASP A 543 -21.65 33.12 3.12
CA ASP A 543 -22.84 33.37 3.95
C ASP A 543 -23.18 32.22 4.91
N ILE A 544 -22.47 31.08 4.85
CA ILE A 544 -22.69 29.93 5.76
C ILE A 544 -22.27 30.30 7.18
N SER A 545 -23.18 30.18 8.14
CA SER A 545 -22.94 30.55 9.54
C SER A 545 -23.13 29.40 10.53
N GLN A 546 -23.85 28.34 10.15
CA GLN A 546 -24.10 27.20 11.05
C GLN A 546 -24.14 25.87 10.29
N ILE A 547 -23.73 24.80 10.97
CA ILE A 547 -23.82 23.41 10.55
C ILE A 547 -24.53 22.64 11.65
N LYS A 548 -25.52 21.83 11.28
CA LYS A 548 -26.22 20.93 12.21
C LYS A 548 -26.32 19.53 11.63
N VAL A 549 -26.14 18.53 12.50
CA VAL A 549 -26.48 17.15 12.17
C VAL A 549 -28.01 17.02 12.13
N VAL A 550 -28.53 16.46 11.05
CA VAL A 550 -29.97 16.26 10.83
C VAL A 550 -30.34 14.79 11.03
N LYS A 551 -29.51 13.86 10.56
CA LYS A 551 -29.76 12.42 10.66
C LYS A 551 -28.46 11.64 10.86
N ARG A 552 -28.52 10.70 11.78
CA ARG A 552 -27.47 9.73 12.12
C ARG A 552 -28.09 8.33 12.16
N ALA A 553 -27.34 7.33 11.68
CA ALA A 553 -27.75 5.94 11.75
C ALA A 553 -27.64 5.38 13.18
N GLU A 554 -28.22 4.21 13.43
CA GLU A 554 -28.07 3.51 14.72
C GLU A 554 -26.62 3.09 14.98
N SER A 555 -25.84 2.87 13.92
CA SER A 555 -24.39 2.63 13.98
C SER A 555 -23.58 3.86 14.39
N GLY A 556 -24.18 5.06 14.36
CA GLY A 556 -23.51 6.32 14.67
C GLY A 556 -22.93 7.06 13.46
N VAL A 557 -22.99 6.52 12.24
CA VAL A 557 -22.54 7.25 11.04
C VAL A 557 -23.50 8.39 10.66
N LEU A 558 -22.96 9.52 10.21
CA LEU A 558 -23.75 10.66 9.72
C LEU A 558 -24.38 10.35 8.36
N GLN A 559 -25.69 10.54 8.28
CA GLN A 559 -26.44 10.37 7.03
C GLN A 559 -26.83 11.70 6.40
N LYS A 560 -27.03 12.75 7.21
CA LYS A 560 -27.51 14.06 6.73
C LYS A 560 -27.07 15.19 7.65
N ILE A 561 -26.55 16.26 7.06
CA ILE A 561 -26.29 17.55 7.73
C ILE A 561 -27.05 18.68 7.03
N LYS A 562 -27.25 19.78 7.75
CA LYS A 562 -27.78 21.03 7.21
C LYS A 562 -26.81 22.17 7.50
N LEU A 563 -26.49 22.94 6.48
CA LEU A 563 -25.73 24.17 6.54
C LEU A 563 -26.73 25.34 6.37
N THR A 564 -26.70 26.30 7.29
CA THR A 564 -27.58 27.47 7.28
C THR A 564 -26.75 28.73 7.10
N GLY A 565 -27.22 29.63 6.23
CA GLY A 565 -26.68 30.98 6.04
C GLY A 565 -27.78 32.05 6.10
N ARG A 566 -27.43 33.30 5.78
CA ARG A 566 -28.33 34.46 5.97
C ARG A 566 -29.71 34.31 5.29
N ASN A 567 -29.76 33.75 4.08
CA ASN A 567 -30.99 33.51 3.32
C ASN A 567 -30.91 32.21 2.50
N GLN A 568 -30.18 31.22 3.01
CA GLN A 568 -29.92 29.99 2.30
C GLN A 568 -29.84 28.80 3.26
N GLU A 569 -30.29 27.65 2.78
CA GLU A 569 -30.01 26.37 3.43
C GLU A 569 -29.46 25.38 2.40
N LEU A 570 -28.45 24.63 2.81
CA LEU A 570 -27.95 23.48 2.06
C LEU A 570 -28.08 22.23 2.93
N THR A 571 -28.88 21.28 2.47
CA THR A 571 -28.92 19.94 3.05
C THR A 571 -28.02 19.03 2.24
N VAL A 572 -27.15 18.28 2.92
CA VAL A 572 -26.20 17.34 2.32
C VAL A 572 -26.39 15.98 2.96
N SER A 573 -26.42 14.94 2.15
CA SER A 573 -26.54 13.56 2.60
C SER A 573 -25.41 12.67 2.10
N GLY A 574 -25.25 11.52 2.75
CA GLY A 574 -24.18 10.56 2.48
C GLY A 574 -22.88 10.95 3.17
N GLU A 575 -22.31 10.01 3.92
CA GLU A 575 -21.11 10.26 4.74
C GLU A 575 -19.93 10.77 3.90
N TYR A 576 -19.75 10.24 2.69
CA TYR A 576 -18.67 10.66 1.79
C TYR A 576 -18.77 12.14 1.40
N ASN A 577 -19.95 12.62 0.98
CA ASN A 577 -20.12 14.03 0.62
C ASN A 577 -19.94 14.95 1.83
N ILE A 578 -20.45 14.53 3.00
CA ILE A 578 -20.28 15.25 4.26
C ILE A 578 -18.79 15.41 4.60
N ARG A 579 -18.02 14.32 4.48
CA ARG A 579 -16.57 14.31 4.74
C ARG A 579 -15.79 15.15 3.73
N CYS A 580 -16.22 15.19 2.46
CA CYS A 580 -15.60 16.06 1.45
C CYS A 580 -15.79 17.54 1.80
N LEU A 581 -17.02 17.95 2.15
CA LEU A 581 -17.31 19.34 2.47
C LEU A 581 -16.66 19.83 3.77
N LEU A 582 -16.35 18.91 4.68
CA LEU A 582 -15.73 19.20 5.97
C LEU A 582 -14.27 18.70 6.04
N ALA A 583 -13.64 18.44 4.89
CA ALA A 583 -12.27 17.95 4.84
C ALA A 583 -11.29 18.96 5.47
N PRO A 584 -10.31 18.50 6.27
CA PRO A 584 -9.23 19.35 6.76
C PRO A 584 -8.29 19.75 5.61
N SER A 585 -7.64 20.92 5.70
CA SER A 585 -6.61 21.33 4.72
C SER A 585 -5.21 20.82 5.10
N SER A 586 -4.20 21.13 4.28
CA SER A 586 -2.77 20.93 4.60
C SER A 586 -2.37 21.49 5.97
N ASP A 587 -3.02 22.58 6.39
CA ASP A 587 -2.65 23.33 7.59
C ASP A 587 -3.48 22.93 8.81
N THR A 588 -4.41 21.98 8.63
CA THR A 588 -5.29 21.48 9.68
C THR A 588 -4.85 20.09 10.11
N ALA A 589 -4.47 19.97 11.39
CA ALA A 589 -4.06 18.70 11.96
C ALA A 589 -5.26 17.89 12.48
N VAL A 590 -5.36 16.65 12.03
CA VAL A 590 -6.16 15.61 12.69
C VAL A 590 -5.31 14.94 13.75
N ILE A 591 -5.74 14.99 15.00
CA ILE A 591 -5.06 14.40 16.16
C ILE A 591 -5.70 13.05 16.46
N LEU A 592 -4.90 12.00 16.47
CA LEU A 592 -5.32 10.63 16.70
C LEU A 592 -5.34 10.28 18.19
N GLN A 593 -5.89 9.11 18.53
CA GLN A 593 -6.01 8.63 19.91
C GLN A 593 -4.65 8.59 20.62
N ASP A 594 -3.63 8.11 19.90
CA ASP A 594 -2.23 7.99 20.35
C ASP A 594 -1.48 9.33 20.38
N LYS A 595 -2.17 10.44 20.08
CA LYS A 595 -1.66 11.82 20.00
C LYS A 595 -0.77 12.10 18.79
N SER A 596 -0.60 11.15 17.87
CA SER A 596 0.01 11.45 16.58
C SER A 596 -0.91 12.35 15.74
N THR A 597 -0.33 13.04 14.77
CA THR A 597 -1.06 13.97 13.89
C THR A 597 -1.01 13.53 12.44
N ARG A 598 -2.06 13.84 11.69
CA ARG A 598 -2.11 13.74 10.22
C ARG A 598 -2.56 15.08 9.64
N ASN A 599 -1.86 15.54 8.60
CA ASN A 599 -2.11 16.81 7.92
C ASN A 599 -2.43 16.55 6.45
N GLY A 600 -3.08 17.50 5.78
CA GLY A 600 -3.29 17.42 4.32
C GLY A 600 -4.23 16.31 3.87
N MET A 601 -5.21 15.95 4.68
CA MET A 601 -6.18 14.93 4.30
C MET A 601 -7.28 15.55 3.43
N SER A 602 -7.44 15.08 2.20
CA SER A 602 -8.50 15.53 1.28
C SER A 602 -9.93 15.08 1.66
N LEU A 603 -10.07 14.38 2.80
CA LEU A 603 -11.31 13.83 3.31
C LEU A 603 -11.21 13.75 4.85
N LEU A 604 -12.30 14.02 5.56
CA LEU A 604 -12.36 13.65 6.98
C LEU A 604 -12.14 12.14 7.16
N PRO A 605 -11.56 11.68 8.29
CA PRO A 605 -11.18 10.28 8.46
C PRO A 605 -12.34 9.29 8.31
N SER A 606 -13.54 9.64 8.83
CA SER A 606 -14.74 8.81 8.74
C SER A 606 -16.02 9.65 8.83
N GLY A 607 -17.17 9.02 8.61
CA GLY A 607 -18.49 9.61 8.84
C GLY A 607 -18.99 9.53 10.29
N TYR A 608 -18.17 9.01 11.22
CA TYR A 608 -18.52 8.81 12.62
C TYR A 608 -17.94 9.94 13.47
N PHE A 609 -18.61 11.09 13.50
CA PHE A 609 -18.17 12.24 14.30
C PHE A 609 -19.32 13.05 14.86
N PHE A 610 -19.05 13.97 15.78
CA PHE A 610 -19.97 15.04 16.16
C PHE A 610 -19.24 16.38 16.16
N LEU A 611 -20.01 17.47 16.18
CA LEU A 611 -19.52 18.84 16.09
C LEU A 611 -19.77 19.58 17.41
N GLU A 612 -18.75 20.24 17.95
CA GLU A 612 -18.90 21.26 19.00
C GLU A 612 -18.64 22.64 18.41
N GLU A 613 -19.60 23.55 18.58
CA GLU A 613 -19.47 24.94 18.15
C GLU A 613 -18.35 25.65 18.93
N ILE A 614 -17.52 26.40 18.21
CA ILE A 614 -16.59 27.38 18.77
C ILE A 614 -17.22 28.74 18.54
N ASN A 615 -17.47 29.47 19.63
CA ASN A 615 -18.16 30.76 19.61
C ASN A 615 -17.28 31.86 20.20
N ASP A 616 -17.35 33.06 19.64
CA ASP A 616 -16.69 34.27 20.19
C ASP A 616 -17.61 35.09 21.12
N GLY A 617 -18.83 34.59 21.37
CA GLY A 617 -19.86 35.22 22.19
C GLY A 617 -21.06 35.74 21.39
N GLU A 618 -20.89 35.97 20.08
CA GLU A 618 -21.97 36.46 19.19
C GLU A 618 -22.20 35.55 17.99
N GLN A 619 -21.16 34.88 17.51
CA GLN A 619 -21.21 34.04 16.30
C GLN A 619 -20.37 32.77 16.42
N ILE A 620 -20.71 31.78 15.59
CA ILE A 620 -19.93 30.55 15.43
C ILE A 620 -18.72 30.86 14.56
N THR A 621 -17.53 30.72 15.14
CA THR A 621 -16.24 30.97 14.48
C THR A 621 -15.57 29.70 13.97
N GLY A 622 -16.07 28.53 14.36
CA GLY A 622 -15.59 27.22 13.91
C GLY A 622 -16.24 26.05 14.62
N TYR A 623 -15.70 24.86 14.41
CA TYR A 623 -16.12 23.63 15.07
C TYR A 623 -14.92 22.81 15.53
N LYS A 624 -15.00 22.28 16.76
CA LYS A 624 -14.22 21.10 17.14
C LYS A 624 -14.98 19.86 16.72
N ILE A 625 -14.29 18.96 16.05
CA ILE A 625 -14.84 17.73 15.52
C ILE A 625 -14.18 16.58 16.27
N TYR A 626 -14.99 15.69 16.83
CA TYR A 626 -14.50 14.47 17.47
C TYR A 626 -15.17 13.28 16.80
N GLY A 627 -14.38 12.28 16.46
CA GLY A 627 -14.86 11.08 15.80
C GLY A 627 -14.01 9.87 16.08
N GLY A 628 -14.25 8.82 15.31
CA GLY A 628 -13.48 7.58 15.39
C GLY A 628 -13.52 6.79 14.09
N GLY A 629 -12.63 5.82 13.97
CA GLY A 629 -12.46 5.00 12.78
C GLY A 629 -11.85 5.74 11.59
N PHE A 630 -11.48 4.97 10.58
CA PHE A 630 -10.95 5.43 9.31
C PHE A 630 -11.55 4.64 8.14
N GLY A 631 -12.24 5.34 7.25
CA GLY A 631 -13.03 4.75 6.16
C GLY A 631 -14.55 4.83 6.40
N HIS A 632 -15.31 4.11 5.57
CA HIS A 632 -16.78 4.17 5.60
C HIS A 632 -17.41 3.32 6.71
N GLY A 633 -16.73 2.26 7.17
CA GLY A 633 -17.18 1.47 8.31
C GLY A 633 -18.24 0.41 8.00
N ALA A 634 -18.29 -0.13 6.78
CA ALA A 634 -19.23 -1.19 6.38
C ALA A 634 -18.46 -2.39 5.81
N GLY A 635 -18.83 -3.62 6.17
CA GLY A 635 -18.12 -4.84 5.78
C GLY A 635 -16.89 -5.14 6.65
N LEU A 636 -15.81 -5.63 6.04
CA LEU A 636 -14.60 -6.07 6.76
C LEU A 636 -13.77 -4.88 7.27
N SER A 637 -13.53 -4.80 8.58
CA SER A 637 -12.50 -3.91 9.13
C SER A 637 -11.12 -4.57 8.99
N GLN A 638 -10.18 -3.91 8.33
CA GLN A 638 -8.84 -4.45 8.06
C GLN A 638 -8.02 -4.62 9.35
N ASN A 639 -7.99 -3.60 10.21
CA ASN A 639 -7.34 -3.68 11.52
C ASN A 639 -8.09 -4.60 12.48
N GLY A 640 -9.42 -4.65 12.38
CA GLY A 640 -10.23 -5.63 13.10
C GLY A 640 -9.90 -7.08 12.71
N ALA A 641 -9.76 -7.37 11.42
CA ALA A 641 -9.37 -8.67 10.90
C ALA A 641 -7.98 -9.10 11.41
N ASP A 642 -7.00 -8.19 11.39
CA ASP A 642 -5.66 -8.46 11.91
C ASP A 642 -5.68 -8.73 13.42
N THR A 643 -6.47 -7.97 14.18
CA THR A 643 -6.64 -8.17 15.63
C THR A 643 -7.31 -9.51 15.95
N LEU A 644 -8.26 -9.98 15.13
CA LEU A 644 -8.87 -11.30 15.30
C LEU A 644 -7.86 -12.41 14.95
N ALA A 645 -7.09 -12.24 13.89
CA ALA A 645 -6.03 -13.18 13.52
C ALA A 645 -4.95 -13.29 14.61
N GLU A 646 -4.55 -12.17 15.21
CA GLU A 646 -3.64 -12.15 16.38
C GLU A 646 -4.21 -12.95 17.56
N LYS A 647 -5.54 -12.93 17.74
CA LYS A 647 -6.26 -13.72 18.76
C LYS A 647 -6.44 -15.20 18.37
N GLY A 648 -5.92 -15.62 17.22
CA GLY A 648 -5.94 -17.01 16.75
C GLY A 648 -7.17 -17.41 15.94
N TYR A 649 -7.98 -16.44 15.48
CA TYR A 649 -9.10 -16.72 14.57
C TYR A 649 -8.59 -17.05 13.18
N ASP A 650 -9.17 -18.06 12.54
CA ASP A 650 -8.90 -18.33 11.12
C ASP A 650 -9.69 -17.37 10.19
N TYR A 651 -9.31 -17.32 8.91
CA TYR A 651 -9.94 -16.41 7.96
C TYR A 651 -11.46 -16.65 7.79
N ARG A 652 -11.95 -17.88 7.97
CA ARG A 652 -13.39 -18.17 7.87
C ARG A 652 -14.14 -17.66 9.08
N GLU A 653 -13.55 -17.80 10.27
CA GLU A 653 -14.09 -17.23 11.50
C GLU A 653 -14.09 -15.69 11.45
N ILE A 654 -13.03 -15.08 10.91
CA ILE A 654 -12.96 -13.63 10.66
C ILE A 654 -14.06 -13.19 9.70
N LEU A 655 -14.22 -13.86 8.55
CA LEU A 655 -15.26 -13.53 7.59
C LEU A 655 -16.66 -13.70 8.19
N THR A 656 -16.90 -14.79 8.92
CA THR A 656 -18.17 -15.03 9.61
C THR A 656 -18.46 -13.96 10.68
N TYR A 657 -17.41 -13.43 11.32
CA TYR A 657 -17.52 -12.36 12.30
C TYR A 657 -18.03 -11.04 11.69
N PHE A 658 -17.54 -10.67 10.51
CA PHE A 658 -17.92 -9.40 9.85
C PHE A 658 -19.14 -9.53 8.92
N PHE A 659 -19.40 -10.74 8.41
CA PHE A 659 -20.46 -11.03 7.44
C PHE A 659 -21.40 -12.11 7.99
N GLU A 660 -22.29 -11.70 8.89
CA GLU A 660 -23.22 -12.62 9.54
C GLU A 660 -24.17 -13.27 8.51
N GLY A 661 -24.35 -14.58 8.57
CA GLY A 661 -25.27 -15.30 7.68
C GLY A 661 -24.84 -15.40 6.21
N ILE A 662 -23.58 -15.07 5.89
CA ILE A 662 -22.97 -15.26 4.57
C ILE A 662 -22.29 -16.62 4.49
N ASN A 663 -22.35 -17.25 3.31
CA ASN A 663 -21.61 -18.47 3.03
C ASN A 663 -20.24 -18.16 2.41
N ILE A 664 -19.24 -18.99 2.72
CA ILE A 664 -17.95 -18.99 2.02
C ILE A 664 -17.96 -20.18 1.07
N GLU A 665 -18.03 -19.92 -0.23
CA GLU A 665 -18.23 -20.94 -1.26
C GLU A 665 -17.17 -20.82 -2.35
N ASN A 666 -16.95 -21.91 -3.07
CA ASN A 666 -16.11 -21.88 -4.26
C ASN A 666 -16.93 -21.29 -5.42
N VAL A 667 -16.42 -20.28 -6.12
CA VAL A 667 -17.11 -19.59 -7.21
C VAL A 667 -17.59 -20.55 -8.31
N ASN A 668 -16.86 -21.65 -8.54
CA ASN A 668 -17.21 -22.64 -9.57
C ASN A 668 -18.45 -23.49 -9.20
N THR A 669 -18.93 -23.38 -7.95
CA THR A 669 -20.16 -24.03 -7.48
C THR A 669 -21.38 -23.13 -7.56
N LEU A 670 -21.19 -21.85 -7.90
CA LEU A 670 -22.26 -20.88 -8.10
C LEU A 670 -22.69 -20.89 -9.57
N GLU A 671 -24.00 -20.88 -9.81
CA GLU A 671 -24.59 -20.83 -11.16
C GLU A 671 -24.44 -19.45 -11.84
#